data_AF-A0A9E3QZN4-F1
#
_entry.id   AF-A0A9E3QZN4-F1
#
_cell.length_a   1.000
_cell.length_b   1.000
_cell.length_c   1.000
_cell.angle_alpha   90.00
_cell.angle_beta   90.00
_cell.angle_gamma   90.00
#
_symmetry.space_group_name_H-M   'P 1'
#
loop_
_entity.id
_entity.type
_entity.pdbx_description
1 polymer ?
#
loop_
_entity_poly.entity_id
_entity_poly.type
_entity_poly.pdbx_seq_one_letter_code
_entity_poly.pdbx_strand_id
1 'polypeptide(L)'
;MRSERLAQCLALLASCSAFALDVWEQPFTGVRHLHRTGPANVDVHAAVIDLCARGVSVRHTGFDERGQRTSAFAESVGAQLAINADFFCRPQDVGPGSIFAPCVGHAPYTTYGQAAHDGQAWPGTLRLDSLLAFGADRAEMFDPDVDHAPIAPWMREALGGHWSLVRDGVLLPYDCPLAPQTGVGLTADHQRLIVAVADGRNGWRGMTCVELGALLQELGADRAFALDSGGSSTFWLQGRGVLNHPSDGSERVVASHLAVFADGRSPPPFCQEAAPTLAPSSPGATVVTSGAPGWFTAVSPVRLFDTRQGNAGLDGVRRTATGELEAGSTVVVTGLAAAGVPPGATAAALNLTAVDATGAGYATAWAEGLAPATSTLNFAPGGAVANLTFTGLAADRAARLSTSAPTQLIADLTGYFGPHGAGFTPEAPVRLLDSRAQGHRLTAGQPAVIAGAQGPATRALALSVTATQAVGAGYLTVFPCGEGIPGTSTVNFATNQTVAALALAKVGPTGVCAVASADTHLVVDRLGSFTEGSGLAYLPVAPVRLLDSRAPGGAWSGRTARDQPLRLPLATLPPRTGAVAVTLTVTEPLDDGYAAIFPCARPWPGTSNVNFRSGETVAVSALVASGAGDLCLVSNARTHVVVDLTGVFVEPALSTAAAAADGGALDASPLTASLVPGAAQGTPAADALVCSAGVGVLPLLALAALRRRRQQAEGAGNKVPMRPSKGVPCST
;
A
#
# COMPACT_ATOMS: atom_id res chain seq x y z
N MET A 1 23.45 -67.27 -12.52
CA MET A 1 23.08 -65.90 -12.96
C MET A 1 22.25 -65.12 -11.91
N ARG A 2 22.66 -65.08 -10.62
CA ARG A 2 22.05 -64.17 -9.60
C ARG A 2 23.06 -63.57 -8.60
N SER A 3 24.29 -64.07 -8.56
CA SER A 3 25.37 -63.60 -7.67
C SER A 3 26.12 -62.37 -8.21
N GLU A 4 26.42 -62.33 -9.51
CA GLU A 4 27.34 -61.34 -10.10
C GLU A 4 26.79 -59.89 -10.09
N ARG A 5 25.47 -59.72 -10.12
CA ARG A 5 24.84 -58.38 -10.09
C ARG A 5 24.89 -57.70 -8.72
N LEU A 6 25.16 -58.41 -7.62
CA LEU A 6 25.34 -57.77 -6.31
C LEU A 6 26.73 -57.12 -6.17
N ALA A 7 27.77 -57.75 -6.72
CA ALA A 7 29.14 -57.23 -6.65
C ALA A 7 29.30 -55.89 -7.38
N GLN A 8 28.66 -55.74 -8.55
CA GLN A 8 28.70 -54.48 -9.31
C GLN A 8 27.90 -53.34 -8.63
N CYS A 9 26.86 -53.65 -7.83
CA CYS A 9 26.17 -52.64 -7.03
C CYS A 9 26.99 -52.17 -5.82
N LEU A 10 27.79 -53.04 -5.17
CA LEU A 10 28.67 -52.63 -4.07
C LEU A 10 29.87 -51.79 -4.55
N ALA A 11 30.42 -52.08 -5.75
CA ALA A 11 31.53 -51.31 -6.31
C ALA A 11 31.17 -49.84 -6.62
N LEU A 12 29.90 -49.52 -6.87
CA LEU A 12 29.41 -48.17 -7.15
C LEU A 12 29.11 -47.33 -5.89
N LEU A 13 29.14 -47.92 -4.69
CA LEU A 13 28.95 -47.20 -3.43
C LEU A 13 30.25 -46.60 -2.86
N ALA A 14 31.41 -46.95 -3.43
CA ALA A 14 32.72 -46.42 -3.06
C ALA A 14 33.06 -45.06 -3.74
N SER A 15 32.04 -44.26 -4.08
CA SER A 15 32.19 -42.92 -4.65
C SER A 15 31.12 -41.95 -4.12
N CYS A 16 30.72 -42.15 -2.86
CA CYS A 16 29.95 -41.15 -2.12
C CYS A 16 30.85 -39.93 -1.86
N SER A 17 30.85 -39.01 -2.82
CA SER A 17 31.50 -37.70 -2.67
C SER A 17 30.92 -37.04 -1.43
N ALA A 18 31.76 -36.60 -0.50
CA ALA A 18 31.29 -35.96 0.71
C ALA A 18 30.45 -34.74 0.33
N PHE A 19 29.18 -34.73 0.74
CA PHE A 19 28.28 -33.62 0.50
C PHE A 19 28.66 -32.46 1.43
N ALA A 20 28.52 -31.22 0.94
CA ALA A 20 28.50 -30.07 1.83
C ALA A 20 27.26 -30.17 2.73
N LEU A 21 27.42 -29.86 4.02
CA LEU A 21 26.34 -29.85 4.99
C LEU A 21 26.00 -28.39 5.31
N ASP A 22 24.85 -27.95 4.80
CA ASP A 22 24.28 -26.64 5.05
C ASP A 22 23.33 -26.70 6.25
N VAL A 23 23.61 -25.91 7.27
CA VAL A 23 22.72 -25.64 8.40
C VAL A 23 22.23 -24.20 8.29
N TRP A 24 20.94 -24.05 7.97
CA TRP A 24 20.25 -22.77 7.89
C TRP A 24 19.47 -22.48 9.17
N GLU A 25 19.62 -21.28 9.69
CA GLU A 25 18.89 -20.77 10.86
C GLU A 25 18.52 -19.29 10.67
N GLN A 26 17.63 -18.78 11.53
CA GLN A 26 17.20 -17.38 11.51
C GLN A 26 17.35 -16.79 12.92
N PRO A 27 18.56 -16.35 13.32
CA PRO A 27 18.82 -15.86 14.68
C PRO A 27 18.10 -14.56 15.01
N PHE A 28 17.78 -13.72 14.01
CA PHE A 28 17.09 -12.45 14.18
C PHE A 28 16.07 -12.19 13.07
N THR A 29 15.16 -11.23 13.28
CA THR A 29 14.23 -10.77 12.24
C THR A 29 15.04 -10.23 11.05
N GLY A 30 14.73 -10.70 9.83
CA GLY A 30 15.45 -10.32 8.61
C GLY A 30 16.82 -10.96 8.39
N VAL A 31 17.45 -11.58 9.40
CA VAL A 31 18.79 -12.17 9.26
C VAL A 31 18.71 -13.70 9.21
N ARG A 32 18.95 -14.29 8.03
CA ARG A 32 19.13 -15.74 7.86
C ARG A 32 20.61 -16.07 7.83
N HIS A 33 21.07 -16.91 8.76
CA HIS A 33 22.45 -17.39 8.84
C HIS A 33 22.57 -18.80 8.22
N LEU A 34 23.66 -19.01 7.49
CA LEU A 34 24.13 -20.29 6.98
C LEU A 34 25.45 -20.64 7.65
N HIS A 35 25.52 -21.82 8.25
CA HIS A 35 26.76 -22.52 8.51
C HIS A 35 26.92 -23.63 7.48
N ARG A 36 27.95 -23.55 6.62
CA ARG A 36 28.24 -24.54 5.57
C ARG A 36 29.59 -25.19 5.86
N THR A 37 29.57 -26.49 6.13
CA THR A 37 30.78 -27.31 6.23
C THR A 37 30.93 -28.19 4.99
N GLY A 38 32.15 -28.49 4.57
CA GLY A 38 32.38 -29.20 3.30
C GLY A 38 33.68 -30.01 3.21
N PRO A 39 33.86 -30.73 2.08
CA PRO A 39 35.01 -31.61 1.86
C PRO A 39 36.36 -30.90 2.02
N ALA A 40 37.38 -31.65 2.44
CA ALA A 40 38.73 -31.14 2.67
C ALA A 40 38.81 -29.95 3.66
N ASN A 41 37.93 -29.92 4.66
CA ASN A 41 37.85 -28.90 5.71
C ASN A 41 37.55 -27.50 5.16
N VAL A 42 36.46 -27.38 4.41
CA VAL A 42 35.79 -26.09 4.18
C VAL A 42 34.85 -25.82 5.36
N ASP A 43 34.95 -24.63 5.94
CA ASP A 43 33.99 -24.12 6.94
C ASP A 43 33.68 -22.65 6.62
N VAL A 44 32.41 -22.29 6.69
CA VAL A 44 31.86 -21.04 6.14
C VAL A 44 30.67 -20.57 6.99
N HIS A 45 30.74 -19.32 7.43
CA HIS A 45 29.63 -18.58 8.02
C HIS A 45 29.17 -17.50 7.04
N ALA A 46 27.90 -17.51 6.67
CA ALA A 46 27.30 -16.50 5.80
C ALA A 46 25.95 -16.03 6.34
N ALA A 47 25.54 -14.82 5.98
CA ALA A 47 24.18 -14.36 6.23
C ALA A 47 23.58 -13.67 5.02
N VAL A 48 22.30 -13.98 4.77
CA VAL A 48 21.42 -13.23 3.88
C VAL A 48 20.56 -12.34 4.77
N ILE A 49 20.77 -11.04 4.66
CA ILE A 49 20.17 -9.99 5.48
C ILE A 49 19.15 -9.25 4.61
N ASP A 50 17.88 -9.43 4.93
CA ASP A 50 16.76 -8.72 4.33
C ASP A 50 16.75 -7.26 4.80
N LEU A 51 17.22 -6.34 3.95
CA LEU A 51 17.26 -4.91 4.22
C LEU A 51 15.85 -4.28 4.27
N CYS A 52 14.82 -5.03 3.87
CA CYS A 52 13.41 -4.66 3.97
C CYS A 52 12.75 -5.10 5.27
N ALA A 53 13.44 -5.84 6.14
CA ALA A 53 12.85 -6.35 7.37
C ALA A 53 12.85 -5.32 8.51
N ARG A 54 11.79 -5.33 9.32
CA ARG A 54 11.70 -4.48 10.53
C ARG A 54 12.88 -4.73 11.46
N GLY A 55 13.48 -3.65 11.92
CA GLY A 55 14.64 -3.64 12.79
C GLY A 55 15.98 -3.86 12.09
N VAL A 56 16.00 -4.18 10.80
CA VAL A 56 17.26 -4.31 10.05
C VAL A 56 17.79 -2.92 9.69
N SER A 57 18.99 -2.61 10.18
CA SER A 57 19.76 -1.45 9.74
C SER A 57 21.26 -1.78 9.77
N VAL A 58 22.04 -1.03 9.01
CA VAL A 58 23.48 -1.28 8.82
C VAL A 58 24.27 -0.07 9.32
N ARG A 59 25.39 -0.31 10.01
CA ARG A 59 26.35 0.71 10.45
C ARG A 59 27.77 0.28 10.07
N HIS A 60 28.52 1.21 9.49
CA HIS A 60 29.97 1.10 9.33
C HIS A 60 30.67 1.78 10.51
N THR A 61 31.89 1.37 10.83
CA THR A 61 32.70 1.95 11.91
C THR A 61 32.92 3.47 11.70
N GLY A 62 32.81 4.25 12.77
CA GLY A 62 33.23 5.66 12.78
C GLY A 62 34.75 5.82 12.78
N PHE A 63 35.26 6.96 12.29
CA PHE A 63 36.71 7.16 12.16
C PHE A 63 37.48 7.07 13.49
N ASP A 64 36.86 7.49 14.61
CA ASP A 64 37.46 7.40 15.95
C ASP A 64 37.18 6.06 16.65
N GLU A 65 36.32 5.20 16.06
CA GLU A 65 36.03 3.84 16.55
C GLU A 65 36.96 2.78 15.90
N ARG A 66 37.80 3.18 14.94
CA ARG A 66 38.69 2.29 14.18
C ARG A 66 39.81 1.67 15.02
N GLY A 67 40.37 0.55 14.56
CA GLY A 67 41.48 -0.11 15.24
C GLY A 67 41.03 -0.94 16.45
N GLN A 68 39.93 -1.70 16.28
CA GLN A 68 39.34 -2.56 17.30
C GLN A 68 39.11 -3.98 16.76
N ARG A 69 38.73 -4.91 17.64
CA ARG A 69 38.20 -6.22 17.23
C ARG A 69 36.74 -6.09 16.77
N THR A 70 36.30 -6.95 15.86
CA THR A 70 34.92 -7.00 15.34
C THR A 70 33.91 -7.26 16.47
N SER A 71 34.23 -8.19 17.39
CA SER A 71 33.45 -8.47 18.60
C SER A 71 33.30 -7.24 19.49
N ALA A 72 34.41 -6.59 19.81
CA ALA A 72 34.44 -5.40 20.67
C ALA A 72 33.64 -4.23 20.06
N PHE A 73 33.76 -4.02 18.75
CA PHE A 73 32.93 -3.05 18.04
C PHE A 73 31.44 -3.43 18.12
N ALA A 74 31.07 -4.65 17.74
CA ALA A 74 29.69 -5.14 17.74
C ALA A 74 29.01 -5.03 19.12
N GLU A 75 29.75 -5.38 20.17
CA GLU A 75 29.34 -5.27 21.58
C GLU A 75 29.20 -3.79 22.01
N SER A 76 30.13 -2.92 21.61
CA SER A 76 30.09 -1.49 21.95
C SER A 76 28.93 -0.74 21.29
N VAL A 77 28.50 -1.16 20.09
CA VAL A 77 27.39 -0.51 19.35
C VAL A 77 26.04 -1.20 19.55
N GLY A 78 26.00 -2.40 20.16
CA GLY A 78 24.77 -3.16 20.41
C GLY A 78 24.23 -3.95 19.20
N ALA A 79 25.09 -4.29 18.24
CA ALA A 79 24.72 -4.99 17.00
C ALA A 79 24.21 -6.42 17.25
N GLN A 80 23.49 -6.98 16.27
CA GLN A 80 23.01 -8.37 16.27
C GLN A 80 23.96 -9.29 15.51
N LEU A 81 24.57 -8.79 14.43
CA LEU A 81 25.60 -9.45 13.62
C LEU A 81 26.72 -8.45 13.30
N ALA A 82 27.97 -8.92 13.21
CA ALA A 82 29.06 -8.11 12.66
C ALA A 82 30.11 -8.95 11.90
N ILE A 83 30.74 -8.33 10.90
CA ILE A 83 31.94 -8.84 10.21
C ILE A 83 33.04 -7.77 10.14
N ASN A 84 34.28 -8.19 9.86
CA ASN A 84 35.32 -7.26 9.44
C ASN A 84 35.00 -6.64 8.06
N ALA A 85 35.53 -5.45 7.77
CA ALA A 85 35.32 -4.75 6.49
C ALA A 85 36.65 -4.55 5.72
N ASP A 86 36.95 -3.32 5.34
CA ASP A 86 37.96 -2.95 4.34
C ASP A 86 39.42 -3.31 4.69
N PHE A 87 40.23 -3.49 3.65
CA PHE A 87 41.69 -3.65 3.73
C PHE A 87 42.32 -2.40 4.34
N PHE A 88 43.41 -2.57 5.09
CA PHE A 88 44.02 -1.47 5.81
C PHE A 88 45.54 -1.53 5.95
N CYS A 89 46.14 -0.35 6.07
CA CYS A 89 47.57 -0.18 6.23
C CYS A 89 48.06 -0.63 7.61
N ARG A 90 48.88 -1.69 7.61
CA ARG A 90 49.67 -2.15 8.75
C ARG A 90 51.16 -1.92 8.47
N PRO A 91 51.91 -1.14 9.28
CA PRO A 91 53.33 -0.88 9.07
C PRO A 91 54.24 -2.12 8.99
N GLN A 92 53.74 -3.29 9.41
CA GLN A 92 54.47 -4.55 9.47
C GLN A 92 54.45 -5.33 8.13
N ASP A 93 53.52 -5.03 7.21
CA ASP A 93 53.34 -5.77 5.95
C ASP A 93 53.91 -5.04 4.71
N VAL A 94 54.44 -3.83 4.90
CA VAL A 94 54.84 -2.91 3.83
C VAL A 94 56.19 -3.33 3.24
N GLY A 95 56.19 -3.79 1.99
CA GLY A 95 57.40 -4.20 1.27
C GLY A 95 57.26 -4.18 -0.25
N PRO A 96 58.36 -4.20 -1.01
CA PRO A 96 58.32 -4.16 -2.48
C PRO A 96 57.55 -5.34 -3.08
N GLY A 97 56.58 -5.06 -3.95
CA GLY A 97 55.72 -6.10 -4.55
C GLY A 97 54.62 -6.66 -3.64
N SER A 98 54.50 -6.16 -2.41
CA SER A 98 53.37 -6.46 -1.51
C SER A 98 52.10 -5.75 -1.98
N ILE A 99 50.92 -6.33 -1.72
CA ILE A 99 49.64 -5.61 -1.84
C ILE A 99 49.57 -4.39 -0.91
N PHE A 100 50.46 -4.33 0.10
CA PHE A 100 50.66 -3.21 1.02
C PHE A 100 51.67 -2.14 0.53
N ALA A 101 52.12 -2.21 -0.72
CA ALA A 101 52.91 -1.14 -1.33
C ALA A 101 52.22 0.26 -1.34
N PRO A 102 50.89 0.38 -1.53
CA PRO A 102 50.18 1.67 -1.40
C PRO A 102 50.24 2.29 0.01
N CYS A 103 50.59 1.52 1.04
CA CYS A 103 50.63 1.99 2.43
C CYS A 103 51.94 2.68 2.84
N VAL A 104 52.91 2.81 1.93
CA VAL A 104 54.17 3.53 2.20
C VAL A 104 53.85 5.00 2.55
N GLY A 105 54.11 5.39 3.81
CA GLY A 105 53.87 6.75 4.31
C GLY A 105 52.46 7.02 4.85
N HIS A 106 51.54 6.05 4.76
CA HIS A 106 50.19 6.17 5.34
C HIS A 106 50.15 5.72 6.80
N ALA A 107 49.18 6.25 7.57
CA ALA A 107 49.04 5.95 8.99
C ALA A 107 48.50 4.53 9.23
N PRO A 108 48.77 3.91 10.40
CA PRO A 108 48.12 2.67 10.80
C PRO A 108 46.59 2.79 10.73
N TYR A 109 45.93 1.73 10.27
CA TYR A 109 44.48 1.66 10.08
C TYR A 109 43.92 2.73 9.12
N THR A 110 44.72 3.16 8.13
CA THR A 110 44.22 3.82 6.92
C THR A 110 43.59 2.76 6.02
N THR A 111 42.36 2.97 5.54
CA THR A 111 41.65 2.00 4.68
C THR A 111 41.93 2.20 3.19
N TYR A 112 41.76 1.14 2.42
CA TYR A 112 42.05 1.08 0.98
C TYR A 112 40.96 1.72 0.12
N GLY A 113 39.73 1.26 0.27
CA GLY A 113 38.57 1.85 -0.37
C GLY A 113 38.10 3.11 0.38
N GLN A 114 36.98 3.65 -0.07
CA GLN A 114 36.35 4.78 0.59
C GLN A 114 35.53 4.31 1.81
N ALA A 115 35.61 5.06 2.90
CA ALA A 115 34.86 4.80 4.11
C ALA A 115 34.06 6.05 4.51
N ALA A 116 32.84 5.84 5.04
CA ALA A 116 32.01 6.90 5.61
C ALA A 116 31.15 6.36 6.76
N HIS A 117 30.80 7.24 7.69
CA HIS A 117 29.85 6.97 8.77
C HIS A 117 29.06 8.26 9.07
N ASP A 118 27.74 8.13 9.31
CA ASP A 118 26.80 9.22 9.58
C ASP A 118 26.71 10.31 8.49
N GLY A 119 27.29 10.07 7.31
CA GLY A 119 27.45 11.04 6.21
C GLY A 119 28.80 11.76 6.18
N GLN A 120 29.73 11.41 7.08
CA GLN A 120 31.09 11.96 7.10
C GLN A 120 32.08 10.96 6.46
N ALA A 121 32.75 11.40 5.40
CA ALA A 121 33.82 10.63 4.77
C ALA A 121 35.06 10.56 5.68
N TRP A 122 35.66 9.38 5.81
CA TRP A 122 36.91 9.18 6.55
C TRP A 122 38.06 9.96 5.88
N PRO A 123 38.86 10.73 6.64
CA PRO A 123 40.04 11.41 6.10
C PRO A 123 41.17 10.43 5.79
N GLY A 124 41.87 10.67 4.67
CA GLY A 124 43.16 10.02 4.35
C GLY A 124 43.09 8.61 3.75
N THR A 125 41.91 8.10 3.40
CA THR A 125 41.73 6.80 2.70
C THR A 125 42.44 6.78 1.34
N LEU A 126 42.86 5.60 0.89
CA LEU A 126 43.62 5.46 -0.36
C LEU A 126 42.74 5.62 -1.62
N ARG A 127 41.46 5.27 -1.52
CA ARG A 127 40.42 5.32 -2.58
C ARG A 127 40.74 4.48 -3.81
N LEU A 128 41.25 3.27 -3.60
CA LEU A 128 41.71 2.41 -4.69
C LEU A 128 40.59 1.60 -5.36
N ASP A 129 39.48 1.35 -4.64
CA ASP A 129 38.69 0.13 -4.85
C ASP A 129 37.16 0.30 -4.85
N SER A 130 36.46 -0.84 -4.90
CA SER A 130 35.01 -0.99 -4.82
C SER A 130 34.41 -0.38 -3.55
N LEU A 131 33.14 0.02 -3.65
CA LEU A 131 32.42 0.71 -2.58
C LEU A 131 31.00 0.16 -2.45
N LEU A 132 30.63 -0.25 -1.24
CA LEU A 132 29.24 -0.50 -0.85
C LEU A 132 28.80 0.67 0.03
N ALA A 133 27.70 1.33 -0.34
CA ALA A 133 27.19 2.49 0.37
C ALA A 133 25.70 2.36 0.72
N PHE A 134 25.34 2.91 1.88
CA PHE A 134 24.02 2.84 2.48
C PHE A 134 23.50 4.25 2.79
N GLY A 135 22.30 4.56 2.34
CA GLY A 135 21.60 5.80 2.64
C GLY A 135 20.51 5.60 3.70
N ALA A 136 19.60 6.56 3.80
CA ALA A 136 18.40 6.40 4.63
C ALA A 136 17.39 5.40 4.03
N ASP A 137 17.39 5.24 2.70
CA ASP A 137 16.34 4.54 1.95
C ASP A 137 16.85 3.71 0.76
N ARG A 138 18.17 3.44 0.69
CA ARG A 138 18.81 2.68 -0.39
C ARG A 138 20.15 2.05 0.01
N ALA A 139 20.53 0.97 -0.67
CA ALA A 139 21.89 0.45 -0.74
C ALA A 139 22.39 0.50 -2.20
N GLU A 140 23.70 0.58 -2.43
CA GLU A 140 24.28 0.67 -3.78
C GLU A 140 25.73 0.14 -3.80
N MET A 141 26.10 -0.63 -4.82
CA MET A 141 27.47 -1.15 -5.01
C MET A 141 28.11 -0.60 -6.28
N PHE A 142 29.24 0.09 -6.07
CA PHE A 142 30.06 0.70 -7.10
C PHE A 142 31.32 -0.13 -7.37
N ASP A 143 31.67 -0.24 -8.65
CA ASP A 143 32.78 -1.02 -9.14
C ASP A 143 33.88 -0.07 -9.68
N PRO A 144 35.16 -0.25 -9.31
CA PRO A 144 36.22 0.69 -9.66
C PRO A 144 36.51 0.75 -11.16
N ASP A 145 36.27 -0.33 -11.93
CA ASP A 145 36.51 -0.33 -13.38
C ASP A 145 35.46 0.48 -14.17
N VAL A 146 34.36 0.88 -13.52
CA VAL A 146 33.14 1.36 -14.19
C VAL A 146 32.65 2.69 -13.62
N ASP A 147 32.42 2.75 -12.31
CA ASP A 147 31.65 3.81 -11.64
C ASP A 147 32.34 4.29 -10.35
N HIS A 148 33.53 4.90 -10.48
CA HIS A 148 34.24 5.53 -9.35
C HIS A 148 33.42 6.70 -8.72
N ALA A 149 32.51 6.38 -7.79
CA ALA A 149 31.70 7.35 -7.07
C ALA A 149 32.45 7.93 -5.85
N PRO A 150 32.60 9.26 -5.71
CA PRO A 150 33.03 9.86 -4.45
C PRO A 150 31.93 9.70 -3.38
N ILE A 151 32.29 9.73 -2.09
CA ILE A 151 31.30 9.78 -0.99
C ILE A 151 30.33 10.95 -1.23
N ALA A 152 29.07 10.61 -1.50
CA ALA A 152 28.02 11.54 -1.90
C ALA A 152 27.07 11.84 -0.72
N PRO A 153 26.37 13.00 -0.70
CA PRO A 153 25.58 13.43 0.48
C PRO A 153 24.43 12.52 0.92
N TRP A 154 24.08 11.50 0.14
CA TRP A 154 23.09 10.49 0.50
C TRP A 154 23.69 9.30 1.28
N MET A 155 24.99 9.04 1.11
CA MET A 155 25.71 7.93 1.72
C MET A 155 25.92 8.24 3.20
N ARG A 156 25.16 7.60 4.09
CA ARG A 156 25.39 7.68 5.53
C ARG A 156 26.58 6.82 5.91
N GLU A 157 26.48 5.55 5.56
CA GLU A 157 27.53 4.56 5.77
C GLU A 157 28.13 4.20 4.42
N ALA A 158 29.44 4.01 4.37
CA ALA A 158 30.09 3.42 3.20
C ALA A 158 31.31 2.62 3.65
N LEU A 159 31.51 1.46 3.03
CA LEU A 159 32.69 0.61 3.23
C LEU A 159 33.35 0.25 1.91
N GLY A 160 34.69 0.26 1.93
CA GLY A 160 35.53 -0.23 0.86
C GLY A 160 35.70 -1.75 0.88
N GLY A 161 36.12 -2.27 -0.26
CA GLY A 161 36.71 -3.61 -0.41
C GLY A 161 37.30 -3.75 -1.80
N HIS A 162 38.30 -4.61 -1.96
CA HIS A 162 39.19 -4.60 -3.13
C HIS A 162 38.52 -5.20 -4.38
N TRP A 163 38.69 -6.50 -4.62
CA TRP A 163 38.38 -7.12 -5.91
C TRP A 163 36.89 -7.40 -6.09
N SER A 164 36.31 -6.88 -7.17
CA SER A 164 35.00 -7.33 -7.66
C SER A 164 35.04 -8.82 -8.02
N LEU A 165 34.08 -9.56 -7.48
CA LEU A 165 33.92 -11.00 -7.66
C LEU A 165 32.72 -11.33 -8.55
N VAL A 166 31.64 -10.54 -8.44
CA VAL A 166 30.43 -10.67 -9.27
C VAL A 166 30.01 -9.29 -9.73
N ARG A 167 29.68 -9.14 -11.02
CA ARG A 167 29.23 -7.88 -11.64
C ARG A 167 28.05 -8.17 -12.55
N ASP A 168 26.91 -7.55 -12.29
CA ASP A 168 25.65 -7.67 -13.06
C ASP A 168 25.23 -9.15 -13.27
N GLY A 169 25.32 -9.93 -12.20
CA GLY A 169 25.00 -11.36 -12.17
C GLY A 169 26.08 -12.28 -12.74
N VAL A 170 27.19 -11.74 -13.25
CA VAL A 170 28.29 -12.50 -13.87
C VAL A 170 29.47 -12.66 -12.89
N LEU A 171 29.85 -13.91 -12.62
CA LEU A 171 31.06 -14.27 -11.86
C LEU A 171 32.32 -13.86 -12.65
N LEU A 172 33.18 -13.06 -12.05
CA LEU A 172 34.41 -12.56 -12.67
C LEU A 172 35.57 -13.54 -12.50
N PRO A 173 36.49 -13.66 -13.49
CA PRO A 173 37.59 -14.64 -13.45
C PRO A 173 38.79 -14.17 -12.60
N TYR A 174 38.59 -13.26 -11.64
CA TYR A 174 39.65 -12.84 -10.74
C TYR A 174 39.85 -13.89 -9.63
N ASP A 175 41.01 -14.55 -9.64
CA ASP A 175 41.33 -15.59 -8.67
C ASP A 175 42.52 -15.21 -7.80
N CYS A 176 42.31 -15.27 -6.48
CA CYS A 176 43.32 -15.08 -5.45
C CYS A 176 43.58 -16.40 -4.70
N PRO A 177 44.78 -16.62 -4.14
CA PRO A 177 45.14 -17.91 -3.52
C PRO A 177 44.20 -18.33 -2.38
N LEU A 178 44.10 -19.64 -2.15
CA LEU A 178 43.37 -20.24 -1.02
C LEU A 178 43.78 -19.59 0.31
N ALA A 179 42.83 -18.92 0.95
CA ALA A 179 42.99 -18.23 2.22
C ALA A 179 41.65 -18.22 2.99
N PRO A 180 41.62 -17.86 4.28
CA PRO A 180 40.40 -17.32 4.87
C PRO A 180 39.96 -16.11 4.06
N GLN A 181 38.67 -16.01 3.76
CA GLN A 181 38.11 -14.93 2.96
C GLN A 181 36.97 -14.25 3.68
N THR A 182 36.85 -12.93 3.54
CA THR A 182 35.63 -12.19 3.86
C THR A 182 35.11 -11.55 2.56
N GLY A 183 33.80 -11.55 2.35
CA GLY A 183 33.18 -10.98 1.16
C GLY A 183 31.78 -10.45 1.41
N VAL A 184 31.38 -9.49 0.58
CA VAL A 184 30.07 -8.85 0.64
C VAL A 184 29.44 -8.74 -0.75
N GLY A 185 28.13 -8.85 -0.82
CA GLY A 185 27.36 -8.68 -2.05
C GLY A 185 25.95 -8.15 -1.81
N LEU A 186 25.31 -7.75 -2.89
CA LEU A 186 23.97 -7.14 -2.93
C LEU A 186 23.17 -7.80 -4.06
N THR A 187 21.89 -8.07 -3.81
CA THR A 187 20.95 -8.58 -4.82
C THR A 187 20.64 -7.51 -5.89
N ALA A 188 20.21 -7.93 -7.08
CA ALA A 188 19.88 -7.03 -8.21
C ALA A 188 18.75 -6.02 -7.92
N ASP A 189 17.89 -6.33 -6.93
CA ASP A 189 16.82 -5.45 -6.43
C ASP A 189 17.31 -4.48 -5.34
N HIS A 190 18.57 -4.59 -4.91
CA HIS A 190 19.21 -3.89 -3.79
C HIS A 190 18.54 -4.14 -2.41
N GLN A 191 17.70 -5.18 -2.30
CA GLN A 191 16.90 -5.46 -1.09
C GLN A 191 17.56 -6.42 -0.10
N ARG A 192 18.61 -7.17 -0.48
CA ARG A 192 19.32 -8.08 0.44
C ARG A 192 20.82 -7.88 0.38
N LEU A 193 21.39 -7.61 1.55
CA LEU A 193 22.82 -7.66 1.81
C LEU A 193 23.21 -9.12 2.07
N ILE A 194 24.29 -9.56 1.45
CA ILE A 194 24.87 -10.90 1.63
C ILE A 194 26.28 -10.71 2.17
N VAL A 195 26.60 -11.36 3.28
CA VAL A 195 27.95 -11.39 3.86
C VAL A 195 28.41 -12.82 4.01
N ALA A 196 29.69 -13.09 3.75
CA ALA A 196 30.29 -14.41 3.92
C ALA A 196 31.71 -14.31 4.51
N VAL A 197 32.03 -15.23 5.40
CA VAL A 197 33.35 -15.46 6.01
C VAL A 197 33.66 -16.94 5.89
N ALA A 198 34.75 -17.27 5.18
CA ALA A 198 35.25 -18.63 5.03
C ALA A 198 36.54 -18.80 5.82
N ASP A 199 36.65 -19.89 6.61
CA ASP A 199 37.86 -20.19 7.38
C ASP A 199 38.95 -20.85 6.52
N GLY A 200 40.21 -20.58 6.89
CA GLY A 200 41.39 -21.12 6.20
C GLY A 200 42.64 -21.12 7.08
N ARG A 201 43.67 -21.85 6.63
CA ARG A 201 44.90 -22.15 7.42
C ARG A 201 44.56 -22.97 8.68
N ASN A 202 45.58 -23.35 9.45
CA ASN A 202 45.46 -24.05 10.74
C ASN A 202 44.65 -25.37 10.72
N GLY A 203 44.42 -25.96 9.54
CA GLY A 203 43.59 -27.15 9.32
C GLY A 203 42.41 -26.93 8.37
N TRP A 204 42.00 -25.68 8.16
CA TRP A 204 40.94 -25.27 7.23
C TRP A 204 41.49 -24.93 5.84
N ARG A 205 40.71 -25.22 4.79
CA ARG A 205 41.14 -25.08 3.39
C ARG A 205 41.22 -23.64 2.91
N GLY A 206 40.34 -22.76 3.40
CA GLY A 206 40.07 -21.47 2.78
C GLY A 206 39.19 -21.56 1.53
N MET A 207 39.03 -20.42 0.88
CA MET A 207 38.45 -20.26 -0.46
C MET A 207 39.38 -19.42 -1.34
N THR A 208 39.32 -19.63 -2.65
CA THR A 208 39.85 -18.68 -3.63
C THR A 208 38.84 -17.54 -3.87
N CYS A 209 39.25 -16.49 -4.58
CA CYS A 209 38.35 -15.39 -4.90
C CYS A 209 37.20 -15.84 -5.84
N VAL A 210 37.45 -16.74 -6.80
CA VAL A 210 36.39 -17.30 -7.65
C VAL A 210 35.42 -18.17 -6.83
N GLU A 211 35.91 -18.92 -5.85
CA GLU A 211 35.05 -19.73 -4.96
C GLU A 211 34.19 -18.87 -4.02
N LEU A 212 34.74 -17.79 -3.45
CA LEU A 212 33.97 -16.81 -2.67
C LEU A 212 32.93 -16.10 -3.55
N GLY A 213 33.32 -15.70 -4.78
CA GLY A 213 32.40 -15.09 -5.74
C GLY A 213 31.24 -16.01 -6.10
N ALA A 214 31.53 -17.29 -6.36
CA ALA A 214 30.51 -18.30 -6.65
C ALA A 214 29.57 -18.54 -5.45
N LEU A 215 30.08 -18.56 -4.21
CA LEU A 215 29.27 -18.63 -2.99
C LEU A 215 28.33 -17.42 -2.85
N LEU A 216 28.85 -16.20 -3.05
CA LEU A 216 28.03 -14.98 -2.95
C LEU A 216 26.96 -14.95 -4.05
N GLN A 217 27.30 -15.36 -5.28
CA GLN A 217 26.37 -15.52 -6.40
C GLN A 217 25.28 -16.59 -6.11
N GLU A 218 25.66 -17.74 -5.54
CA GLU A 218 24.73 -18.81 -5.12
C GLU A 218 23.73 -18.32 -4.07
N LEU A 219 24.19 -17.48 -3.14
CA LEU A 219 23.36 -16.83 -2.12
C LEU A 219 22.49 -15.69 -2.67
N GLY A 220 22.67 -15.32 -3.95
CA GLY A 220 21.84 -14.37 -4.69
C GLY A 220 22.48 -13.02 -5.03
N ALA A 221 23.79 -12.84 -4.81
CA ALA A 221 24.47 -11.59 -5.12
C ALA A 221 24.55 -11.36 -6.64
N ASP A 222 24.09 -10.18 -7.07
CA ASP A 222 24.22 -9.69 -8.45
C ASP A 222 25.51 -8.88 -8.62
N ARG A 223 25.88 -8.13 -7.57
CA ARG A 223 27.18 -7.48 -7.40
C ARG A 223 27.82 -7.94 -6.10
N ALA A 224 29.13 -8.21 -6.13
CA ALA A 224 29.88 -8.66 -4.96
C ALA A 224 31.37 -8.30 -5.05
N PHE A 225 32.02 -8.03 -3.91
CA PHE A 225 33.48 -7.82 -3.82
C PHE A 225 34.10 -8.43 -2.55
N ALA A 226 35.41 -8.64 -2.60
CA ALA A 226 36.22 -9.12 -1.48
C ALA A 226 36.51 -8.01 -0.44
N LEU A 227 36.41 -8.36 0.84
CA LEU A 227 36.80 -7.54 2.00
C LEU A 227 38.16 -8.03 2.54
N ASP A 228 38.67 -7.45 3.63
CA ASP A 228 39.96 -7.87 4.19
C ASP A 228 39.92 -9.35 4.66
N SER A 229 41.01 -10.05 4.40
CA SER A 229 41.06 -11.52 4.41
C SER A 229 42.16 -12.08 5.33
N GLY A 230 42.18 -13.40 5.49
CA GLY A 230 43.22 -14.07 6.26
C GLY A 230 43.00 -14.00 7.78
N GLY A 231 43.83 -13.23 8.48
CA GLY A 231 43.74 -13.12 9.94
C GLY A 231 42.67 -12.13 10.41
N SER A 232 42.20 -11.27 9.51
CA SER A 232 41.14 -10.28 9.74
C SER A 232 39.75 -10.92 9.67
N SER A 233 39.60 -12.03 8.92
CA SER A 233 38.33 -12.69 8.64
C SER A 233 37.60 -13.14 9.91
N THR A 234 36.51 -12.45 10.23
CA THR A 234 35.74 -12.61 11.48
C THR A 234 34.24 -12.51 11.22
N PHE A 235 33.47 -13.46 11.77
CA PHE A 235 32.01 -13.45 11.80
C PHE A 235 31.52 -13.56 13.25
N TRP A 236 30.76 -12.57 13.72
CA TRP A 236 30.26 -12.51 15.11
C TRP A 236 28.72 -12.40 15.14
N LEU A 237 28.08 -13.11 16.07
CA LEU A 237 26.64 -12.98 16.38
C LEU A 237 26.41 -12.69 17.86
N GLN A 238 25.44 -11.82 18.14
CA GLN A 238 25.03 -11.48 19.49
C GLN A 238 24.53 -12.72 20.25
N GLY A 239 25.01 -12.90 21.49
CA GLY A 239 24.69 -14.06 22.32
C GLY A 239 25.45 -15.35 21.97
N ARG A 240 26.27 -15.36 20.91
CA ARG A 240 27.11 -16.50 20.52
C ARG A 240 28.61 -16.16 20.41
N GLY A 241 28.95 -14.90 20.17
CA GLY A 241 30.34 -14.46 19.98
C GLY A 241 30.82 -14.67 18.54
N VAL A 242 32.15 -14.77 18.37
CA VAL A 242 32.77 -15.14 17.09
C VAL A 242 32.44 -16.60 16.77
N LEU A 243 31.92 -16.87 15.57
CA LEU A 243 31.51 -18.21 15.14
C LEU A 243 32.62 -18.97 14.40
N ASN A 244 33.40 -18.26 13.58
CA ASN A 244 34.48 -18.83 12.77
C ASN A 244 35.78 -18.98 13.59
N HIS A 245 36.85 -19.45 12.94
CA HIS A 245 38.15 -19.72 13.54
C HIS A 245 39.23 -18.74 13.03
N PRO A 246 39.36 -17.51 13.61
CA PRO A 246 40.35 -16.52 13.22
C PRO A 246 41.76 -17.10 13.01
N SER A 247 42.31 -16.95 11.80
CA SER A 247 43.51 -17.70 11.39
C SER A 247 44.81 -17.25 12.07
N ASP A 248 44.81 -16.14 12.80
CA ASP A 248 45.90 -15.72 13.70
C ASP A 248 45.83 -16.43 15.08
N GLY A 249 44.91 -17.39 15.27
CA GLY A 249 44.67 -18.13 16.52
C GLY A 249 43.85 -17.35 17.56
N SER A 250 43.61 -16.07 17.31
CA SER A 250 42.68 -15.19 18.03
C SER A 250 42.18 -14.10 17.07
N GLU A 251 41.07 -13.46 17.41
CA GLU A 251 40.49 -12.40 16.60
C GLU A 251 41.41 -11.16 16.52
N ARG A 252 41.71 -10.75 15.29
CA ARG A 252 42.61 -9.63 14.99
C ARG A 252 41.95 -8.26 15.25
N VAL A 253 42.78 -7.29 15.62
CA VAL A 253 42.41 -5.86 15.62
C VAL A 253 42.48 -5.31 14.19
N VAL A 254 41.34 -4.90 13.65
CA VAL A 254 41.18 -4.41 12.25
C VAL A 254 40.82 -2.93 12.19
N ALA A 255 40.92 -2.31 11.02
CA ALA A 255 40.55 -0.90 10.86
C ALA A 255 39.04 -0.66 10.94
N SER A 256 38.26 -1.47 10.23
CA SER A 256 36.84 -1.22 9.95
C SER A 256 36.02 -2.51 10.02
N HIS A 257 34.73 -2.34 10.30
CA HIS A 257 33.75 -3.41 10.51
C HIS A 257 32.43 -3.04 9.84
N LEU A 258 31.60 -4.05 9.59
CA LEU A 258 30.21 -3.90 9.17
C LEU A 258 29.31 -4.48 10.26
N ALA A 259 28.53 -3.63 10.93
CA ALA A 259 27.54 -4.03 11.91
C ALA A 259 26.14 -4.05 11.30
N VAL A 260 25.37 -5.09 11.66
CA VAL A 260 23.96 -5.24 11.31
C VAL A 260 23.15 -5.28 12.60
N PHE A 261 22.24 -4.34 12.72
CA PHE A 261 21.14 -4.37 13.70
C PHE A 261 19.99 -5.17 13.11
N ALA A 262 19.20 -5.81 13.98
CA ALA A 262 18.07 -6.66 13.61
C ALA A 262 17.05 -6.74 14.76
N ASP A 263 16.65 -5.59 15.32
CA ASP A 263 15.91 -5.49 16.59
C ASP A 263 14.43 -5.95 16.52
N GLY A 264 13.91 -6.21 15.32
CA GLY A 264 12.52 -6.58 15.03
C GLY A 264 11.47 -5.49 15.24
N ARG A 265 11.87 -4.28 15.66
CA ARG A 265 10.99 -3.20 16.15
C ARG A 265 10.99 -1.98 15.23
N SER A 266 12.17 -1.54 14.82
CA SER A 266 12.33 -0.30 14.04
C SER A 266 11.74 -0.44 12.63
N PRO A 267 11.28 0.65 11.97
CA PRO A 267 10.86 0.59 10.57
C PRO A 267 12.02 0.15 9.65
N PRO A 268 11.77 -0.60 8.57
CA PRO A 268 12.81 -0.95 7.61
C PRO A 268 13.26 0.31 6.85
N PRO A 269 14.56 0.67 6.86
CA PRO A 269 15.04 1.88 6.21
C PRO A 269 15.18 1.68 4.70
N PHE A 270 15.94 0.67 4.26
CA PHE A 270 16.46 0.55 2.89
C PHE A 270 15.45 0.24 1.80
N CYS A 271 14.24 -0.21 2.15
CA CYS A 271 13.25 -0.62 1.18
C CYS A 271 12.06 0.33 1.13
N GLN A 272 12.12 1.23 0.15
CA GLN A 272 10.89 1.68 -0.47
C GLN A 272 10.17 0.47 -1.10
N GLU A 273 9.16 -0.10 -0.40
CA GLU A 273 8.15 -0.97 -1.05
C GLU A 273 7.77 -0.36 -2.40
N ALA A 274 7.95 -1.13 -3.48
CA ALA A 274 7.89 -0.60 -4.83
C ALA A 274 6.53 0.06 -5.12
N ALA A 275 6.56 1.19 -5.85
CA ALA A 275 5.34 1.74 -6.43
C ALA A 275 4.67 0.64 -7.27
N PRO A 276 3.39 0.31 -7.05
CA PRO A 276 2.83 -0.95 -7.53
C PRO A 276 2.81 -1.03 -9.05
N THR A 277 3.60 -1.97 -9.59
CA THR A 277 3.71 -2.23 -11.03
C THR A 277 2.38 -2.75 -11.57
N LEU A 278 1.84 -2.08 -12.60
CA LEU A 278 0.52 -2.37 -13.17
C LEU A 278 0.46 -3.75 -13.86
N ALA A 279 0.13 -4.78 -13.10
CA ALA A 279 -0.40 -6.04 -13.63
C ALA A 279 -1.93 -5.91 -13.84
N PRO A 280 -2.52 -6.54 -14.87
CA PRO A 280 -3.98 -6.58 -15.03
C PRO A 280 -4.62 -7.29 -13.84
N SER A 281 -5.69 -6.70 -13.30
CA SER A 281 -6.34 -7.15 -12.07
C SER A 281 -6.93 -8.56 -12.18
N SER A 282 -6.93 -9.29 -11.06
CA SER A 282 -7.76 -10.48 -10.86
C SER A 282 -9.24 -10.20 -11.18
N PRO A 283 -10.09 -11.21 -11.45
CA PRO A 283 -11.48 -11.01 -11.82
C PRO A 283 -12.23 -10.13 -10.81
N GLY A 284 -12.74 -8.99 -11.28
CA GLY A 284 -13.32 -7.95 -10.43
C GLY A 284 -14.56 -8.44 -9.68
N ALA A 285 -14.70 -8.02 -8.43
CA ALA A 285 -15.85 -8.37 -7.60
C ALA A 285 -17.17 -7.86 -8.22
N THR A 286 -18.18 -8.72 -8.25
CA THR A 286 -19.51 -8.41 -8.79
C THR A 286 -20.21 -7.37 -7.91
N VAL A 287 -20.55 -6.23 -8.49
CA VAL A 287 -21.32 -5.17 -7.80
C VAL A 287 -22.78 -5.60 -7.68
N VAL A 288 -23.25 -5.88 -6.46
CA VAL A 288 -24.65 -6.25 -6.19
C VAL A 288 -25.43 -5.03 -5.72
N THR A 289 -26.44 -4.61 -6.48
CA THR A 289 -27.28 -3.43 -6.21
C THR A 289 -28.55 -3.82 -5.44
N SER A 290 -28.90 -3.07 -4.40
CA SER A 290 -29.98 -3.40 -3.45
C SER A 290 -31.22 -2.50 -3.58
N GLY A 291 -32.04 -2.76 -4.61
CA GLY A 291 -33.28 -2.01 -4.86
C GLY A 291 -33.14 -0.94 -5.95
N ALA A 292 -34.00 0.08 -5.89
CA ALA A 292 -34.11 1.11 -6.92
C ALA A 292 -33.24 2.36 -6.63
N PRO A 293 -32.80 3.10 -7.66
CA PRO A 293 -32.18 4.42 -7.48
C PRO A 293 -33.14 5.39 -6.77
N GLY A 294 -32.65 6.10 -5.76
CA GLY A 294 -33.41 7.07 -4.98
C GLY A 294 -32.78 8.46 -4.96
N TRP A 295 -33.62 9.48 -4.84
CA TRP A 295 -33.23 10.89 -4.70
C TRP A 295 -33.11 11.26 -3.22
N PHE A 296 -32.23 12.20 -2.91
CA PHE A 296 -31.88 12.55 -1.53
C PHE A 296 -32.89 13.51 -0.91
N THR A 297 -33.44 13.15 0.24
CA THR A 297 -34.16 14.05 1.13
C THR A 297 -33.29 14.36 2.34
N ALA A 298 -32.83 15.60 2.44
CA ALA A 298 -31.97 16.09 3.51
C ALA A 298 -32.78 16.52 4.73
N VAL A 299 -32.47 15.94 5.89
CA VAL A 299 -33.08 16.28 7.18
C VAL A 299 -32.13 17.14 8.01
N SER A 300 -32.69 17.87 8.97
CA SER A 300 -31.92 18.55 9.99
C SER A 300 -31.32 17.46 10.90
N PRO A 301 -30.01 17.45 11.18
CA PRO A 301 -29.37 16.29 11.82
C PRO A 301 -30.06 15.82 13.09
N VAL A 302 -30.47 14.54 13.11
CA VAL A 302 -31.28 13.96 14.20
C VAL A 302 -30.69 12.64 14.68
N ARG A 303 -30.54 12.52 16.00
CA ARG A 303 -30.00 11.33 16.65
C ARG A 303 -30.97 10.15 16.56
N LEU A 304 -30.51 9.02 16.02
CA LEU A 304 -31.26 7.76 16.01
C LEU A 304 -31.09 7.00 17.33
N PHE A 305 -29.86 6.95 17.84
CA PHE A 305 -29.49 6.30 19.10
C PHE A 305 -28.13 6.81 19.61
N ASP A 306 -27.87 6.61 20.90
CA ASP A 306 -26.56 6.74 21.56
C ASP A 306 -26.46 5.60 22.57
N THR A 307 -25.58 4.63 22.33
CA THR A 307 -25.56 3.42 23.17
C THR A 307 -25.12 3.70 24.61
N ARG A 308 -24.52 4.85 24.91
CA ARG A 308 -24.19 5.27 26.28
C ARG A 308 -25.44 5.64 27.09
N GLN A 309 -26.55 5.95 26.41
CA GLN A 309 -27.81 6.38 27.02
C GLN A 309 -28.89 5.28 27.02
N GLY A 310 -28.65 4.14 26.34
CA GLY A 310 -29.54 2.98 26.36
C GLY A 310 -29.62 2.26 25.01
N ASN A 311 -30.69 1.51 24.79
CA ASN A 311 -30.95 0.75 23.55
C ASN A 311 -32.08 1.37 22.70
N ALA A 312 -32.53 2.59 22.99
CA ALA A 312 -33.62 3.21 22.23
C ALA A 312 -33.23 3.36 20.75
N GLY A 313 -34.08 2.86 19.84
CA GLY A 313 -33.81 2.83 18.40
C GLY A 313 -32.93 1.67 17.91
N LEU A 314 -32.60 0.69 18.78
CA LEU A 314 -31.79 -0.50 18.46
C LEU A 314 -32.41 -1.81 18.98
N ASP A 315 -32.49 -2.80 18.09
CA ASP A 315 -32.82 -4.19 18.42
C ASP A 315 -31.59 -5.10 18.36
N GLY A 316 -31.64 -6.25 19.05
CA GLY A 316 -30.56 -7.25 19.07
C GLY A 316 -29.33 -6.88 19.90
N VAL A 317 -29.38 -5.78 20.66
CA VAL A 317 -28.25 -5.25 21.43
C VAL A 317 -27.74 -6.24 22.49
N ARG A 318 -26.47 -6.61 22.38
CA ARG A 318 -25.70 -7.37 23.37
C ARG A 318 -24.59 -6.49 23.92
N ARG A 319 -24.31 -6.57 25.24
CA ARG A 319 -23.35 -5.69 25.91
C ARG A 319 -22.41 -6.41 26.85
N THR A 320 -21.20 -5.86 26.99
CA THR A 320 -20.21 -6.24 28.01
C THR A 320 -20.72 -5.94 29.42
N ALA A 321 -20.03 -6.45 30.44
CA ALA A 321 -20.31 -6.10 31.84
C ALA A 321 -20.06 -4.60 32.17
N THR A 322 -19.21 -3.93 31.41
CA THR A 322 -18.93 -2.49 31.48
C THR A 322 -19.91 -1.64 30.66
N GLY A 323 -20.66 -2.27 29.75
CA GLY A 323 -21.80 -1.68 29.05
C GLY A 323 -21.54 -1.25 27.60
N GLU A 324 -20.36 -1.50 27.02
CA GLU A 324 -20.11 -1.36 25.58
C GLU A 324 -20.87 -2.42 24.77
N LEU A 325 -21.01 -2.24 23.46
CA LEU A 325 -21.49 -3.31 22.59
C LEU A 325 -20.51 -4.48 22.57
N GLU A 326 -21.01 -5.72 22.55
CA GLU A 326 -20.13 -6.89 22.40
C GLU A 326 -19.49 -6.96 21.00
N ALA A 327 -18.20 -7.27 20.94
CA ALA A 327 -17.49 -7.51 19.70
C ALA A 327 -18.13 -8.66 18.90
N GLY A 328 -18.29 -8.47 17.59
CA GLY A 328 -18.96 -9.41 16.68
C GLY A 328 -20.49 -9.44 16.81
N SER A 329 -21.09 -8.73 17.78
CA SER A 329 -22.57 -8.63 17.85
C SER A 329 -23.09 -7.81 16.68
N THR A 330 -24.26 -8.19 16.15
CA THR A 330 -24.99 -7.44 15.12
C THR A 330 -26.21 -6.80 15.76
N VAL A 331 -26.31 -5.48 15.70
CA VAL A 331 -27.47 -4.70 16.14
C VAL A 331 -28.27 -4.21 14.93
N VAL A 332 -29.58 -4.06 15.11
CA VAL A 332 -30.51 -3.63 14.06
C VAL A 332 -31.01 -2.23 14.40
N VAL A 333 -30.85 -1.29 13.47
CA VAL A 333 -31.26 0.11 13.64
C VAL A 333 -32.74 0.24 13.30
N THR A 334 -33.58 0.37 14.33
CA THR A 334 -35.05 0.49 14.21
C THR A 334 -35.55 1.94 14.32
N GLY A 335 -34.73 2.85 14.86
CA GLY A 335 -35.08 4.27 15.04
C GLY A 335 -35.35 5.07 13.75
N LEU A 336 -34.98 4.56 12.58
CA LEU A 336 -35.12 5.24 11.27
C LEU A 336 -36.57 5.67 10.97
N ALA A 337 -37.55 4.82 11.29
CA ALA A 337 -38.96 5.13 11.07
C ALA A 337 -39.46 6.27 11.99
N ALA A 338 -38.97 6.34 13.23
CA ALA A 338 -39.31 7.40 14.18
C ALA A 338 -38.63 8.74 13.82
N ALA A 339 -37.45 8.69 13.20
CA ALA A 339 -36.77 9.83 12.60
C ALA A 339 -37.35 10.25 11.22
N GLY A 340 -38.51 9.73 10.84
CA GLY A 340 -39.26 10.18 9.66
C GLY A 340 -38.86 9.55 8.32
N VAL A 341 -38.01 8.51 8.31
CA VAL A 341 -37.64 7.81 7.06
C VAL A 341 -38.85 7.04 6.50
N PRO A 342 -39.36 7.38 5.30
CA PRO A 342 -40.62 6.83 4.77
C PRO A 342 -40.47 5.40 4.24
N PRO A 343 -41.57 4.63 4.15
CA PRO A 343 -41.61 3.40 3.36
C PRO A 343 -41.14 3.66 1.91
N GLY A 344 -40.34 2.73 1.37
CA GLY A 344 -39.73 2.90 0.04
C GLY A 344 -38.46 3.74 -0.01
N ALA A 345 -37.94 4.23 1.13
CA ALA A 345 -36.55 4.68 1.20
C ALA A 345 -35.60 3.48 1.00
N THR A 346 -34.61 3.61 0.12
CA THR A 346 -33.66 2.54 -0.26
C THR A 346 -32.29 2.68 0.40
N ALA A 347 -31.95 3.86 0.95
CA ALA A 347 -30.73 4.07 1.72
C ALA A 347 -30.87 5.23 2.73
N ALA A 348 -30.02 5.24 3.76
CA ALA A 348 -29.88 6.34 4.73
C ALA A 348 -28.44 6.88 4.74
N ALA A 349 -28.30 8.20 4.91
CA ALA A 349 -27.03 8.89 5.14
C ALA A 349 -26.86 9.16 6.64
N LEU A 350 -26.03 8.35 7.29
CA LEU A 350 -25.83 8.34 8.74
C LEU A 350 -24.42 8.84 9.06
N ASN A 351 -24.26 9.80 9.97
CA ASN A 351 -22.97 9.98 10.62
C ASN A 351 -22.86 8.99 11.78
N LEU A 352 -22.02 7.97 11.61
CA LEU A 352 -21.77 6.94 12.61
C LEU A 352 -20.54 7.35 13.43
N THR A 353 -20.65 7.38 14.74
CA THR A 353 -19.54 7.67 15.67
C THR A 353 -19.29 6.46 16.56
N ALA A 354 -18.04 6.02 16.66
CA ALA A 354 -17.57 5.14 17.73
C ALA A 354 -16.89 5.96 18.82
N VAL A 355 -17.13 5.59 20.09
CA VAL A 355 -16.59 6.27 21.28
C VAL A 355 -16.47 5.26 22.42
N ASP A 356 -15.63 5.56 23.41
CA ASP A 356 -15.40 4.70 24.59
C ASP A 356 -14.95 3.27 24.20
N ALA A 357 -14.12 3.18 23.15
CA ALA A 357 -13.57 1.93 22.65
C ALA A 357 -12.51 1.34 23.60
N THR A 358 -12.71 0.08 23.99
CA THR A 358 -11.82 -0.67 24.88
C THR A 358 -10.62 -1.31 24.19
N GLY A 359 -10.67 -1.42 22.86
CA GLY A 359 -9.59 -1.94 22.01
C GLY A 359 -9.67 -1.36 20.60
N ALA A 360 -8.62 -1.54 19.81
CA ALA A 360 -8.62 -1.10 18.41
C ALA A 360 -9.52 -1.99 17.55
N GLY A 361 -10.22 -1.39 16.59
CA GLY A 361 -11.20 -2.09 15.78
C GLY A 361 -11.86 -1.25 14.68
N TYR A 362 -12.98 -1.74 14.18
CA TYR A 362 -13.80 -1.10 13.18
C TYR A 362 -15.29 -1.36 13.44
N ALA A 363 -16.13 -0.47 12.89
CA ALA A 363 -17.56 -0.70 12.77
C ALA A 363 -17.92 -0.91 11.30
N THR A 364 -18.94 -1.73 11.03
CA THR A 364 -19.42 -2.08 9.69
C THR A 364 -20.93 -1.86 9.62
N ALA A 365 -21.41 -1.25 8.54
CA ALA A 365 -22.81 -0.95 8.29
C ALA A 365 -23.30 -1.56 6.96
N TRP A 366 -24.46 -2.23 6.98
CA TRP A 366 -25.05 -2.87 5.79
C TRP A 366 -26.59 -2.98 5.89
N ALA A 367 -27.25 -3.35 4.80
CA ALA A 367 -28.71 -3.50 4.76
C ALA A 367 -29.16 -4.83 5.40
N GLU A 368 -28.85 -5.94 4.75
CA GLU A 368 -29.34 -7.27 5.08
C GLU A 368 -28.36 -8.38 4.69
N GLY A 369 -28.63 -9.61 5.12
CA GLY A 369 -27.73 -10.75 4.90
C GLY A 369 -26.50 -10.74 5.80
N LEU A 370 -25.45 -11.44 5.36
CA LEU A 370 -24.17 -11.53 6.07
C LEU A 370 -23.45 -10.17 6.10
N ALA A 371 -22.71 -9.90 7.17
CA ALA A 371 -21.89 -8.70 7.27
C ALA A 371 -20.79 -8.71 6.19
N PRO A 372 -20.61 -7.61 5.42
CA PRO A 372 -19.56 -7.51 4.43
C PRO A 372 -18.18 -7.40 5.10
N ALA A 373 -17.12 -7.83 4.41
CA ALA A 373 -15.73 -7.77 4.90
C ALA A 373 -15.11 -6.35 4.84
N THR A 374 -15.95 -5.31 4.94
CA THR A 374 -15.64 -3.89 4.75
C THR A 374 -15.76 -3.12 6.05
N SER A 375 -15.03 -2.00 6.19
CA SER A 375 -15.12 -1.11 7.36
C SER A 375 -15.82 0.20 7.01
N THR A 376 -16.80 0.61 7.82
CA THR A 376 -17.47 1.91 7.72
C THR A 376 -16.67 3.01 8.41
N LEU A 377 -16.11 2.70 9.58
CA LEU A 377 -15.13 3.54 10.28
C LEU A 377 -14.18 2.66 11.09
N ASN A 378 -13.00 3.18 11.38
CA ASN A 378 -12.00 2.56 12.24
C ASN A 378 -11.88 3.35 13.54
N PHE A 379 -11.57 2.67 14.65
CA PHE A 379 -11.47 3.27 15.97
C PHE A 379 -10.37 2.64 16.82
N ALA A 380 -9.89 3.40 17.80
CA ALA A 380 -8.91 2.97 18.79
C ALA A 380 -9.25 3.59 20.17
N PRO A 381 -8.72 3.05 21.28
CA PRO A 381 -8.89 3.66 22.60
C PRO A 381 -8.34 5.10 22.65
N GLY A 382 -9.01 5.97 23.39
CA GLY A 382 -8.55 7.35 23.66
C GLY A 382 -9.23 8.46 22.84
N GLY A 383 -10.27 8.17 22.07
CA GLY A 383 -11.04 9.21 21.36
C GLY A 383 -12.40 8.76 20.84
N ALA A 384 -13.18 9.73 20.37
CA ALA A 384 -14.36 9.49 19.54
C ALA A 384 -13.98 9.68 18.06
N VAL A 385 -14.41 8.78 17.19
CA VAL A 385 -14.17 8.86 15.73
C VAL A 385 -15.50 8.73 15.00
N ALA A 386 -15.76 9.66 14.07
CA ALA A 386 -16.99 9.69 13.27
C ALA A 386 -16.69 9.62 11.77
N ASN A 387 -17.55 8.91 11.03
CA ASN A 387 -17.59 8.98 9.57
C ASN A 387 -19.04 8.90 9.08
N LEU A 388 -19.34 9.65 8.02
CA LEU A 388 -20.60 9.52 7.30
C LEU A 388 -20.61 8.22 6.49
N THR A 389 -21.72 7.49 6.51
CA THR A 389 -21.96 6.30 5.70
C THR A 389 -23.25 6.38 4.90
N PHE A 390 -23.24 5.77 3.72
CA PHE A 390 -24.41 5.60 2.85
C PHE A 390 -24.88 4.15 2.97
N THR A 391 -25.72 3.86 3.95
CA THR A 391 -26.14 2.49 4.25
C THR A 391 -27.46 2.18 3.54
N GLY A 392 -27.48 1.16 2.68
CA GLY A 392 -28.71 0.64 2.08
C GLY A 392 -29.69 0.16 3.16
N LEU A 393 -30.99 0.20 2.87
CA LEU A 393 -32.04 -0.22 3.79
C LEU A 393 -32.68 -1.53 3.32
N ALA A 394 -32.98 -2.41 4.27
CA ALA A 394 -33.80 -3.60 4.03
C ALA A 394 -35.29 -3.23 3.85
N ALA A 395 -36.12 -4.18 3.43
CA ALA A 395 -37.54 -3.92 3.07
C ALA A 395 -38.42 -3.40 4.23
N ASP A 396 -38.01 -3.61 5.47
CA ASP A 396 -38.61 -3.08 6.71
C ASP A 396 -38.14 -1.65 7.06
N ARG A 397 -37.18 -1.10 6.30
CA ARG A 397 -36.36 0.10 6.56
C ARG A 397 -35.29 -0.06 7.65
N ALA A 398 -34.92 -1.28 8.02
CA ALA A 398 -33.81 -1.51 8.93
C ALA A 398 -32.45 -1.31 8.24
N ALA A 399 -31.46 -0.95 9.05
CA ALA A 399 -30.04 -1.09 8.75
C ALA A 399 -29.37 -1.95 9.83
N ARG A 400 -28.22 -2.54 9.53
CA ARG A 400 -27.46 -3.40 10.44
C ARG A 400 -26.09 -2.81 10.72
N LEU A 401 -25.66 -2.92 11.98
CA LEU A 401 -24.37 -2.46 12.46
C LEU A 401 -23.68 -3.58 13.25
N SER A 402 -22.35 -3.66 13.15
CA SER A 402 -21.51 -4.53 13.99
C SER A 402 -20.18 -3.84 14.30
N THR A 403 -19.49 -4.31 15.34
CA THR A 403 -18.20 -3.77 15.81
C THR A 403 -17.21 -4.92 16.02
N SER A 404 -15.94 -4.73 15.64
CA SER A 404 -14.92 -5.78 15.76
C SER A 404 -14.27 -5.87 17.15
N ALA A 405 -14.48 -4.86 17.99
CA ALA A 405 -13.98 -4.74 19.37
C ALA A 405 -14.98 -3.93 20.20
N PRO A 406 -15.03 -4.10 21.55
CA PRO A 406 -16.10 -3.48 22.34
C PRO A 406 -15.96 -1.96 22.40
N THR A 407 -17.01 -1.27 21.96
CA THR A 407 -17.13 0.19 21.87
C THR A 407 -18.59 0.61 22.06
N GLN A 408 -18.81 1.89 22.37
CA GLN A 408 -20.12 2.52 22.23
C GLN A 408 -20.28 3.04 20.78
N LEU A 409 -21.52 3.10 20.30
CA LEU A 409 -21.89 3.68 19.01
C LEU A 409 -22.96 4.77 19.16
N ILE A 410 -22.89 5.77 18.28
CA ILE A 410 -23.89 6.83 18.11
C ILE A 410 -24.17 6.94 16.61
N ALA A 411 -25.44 7.08 16.21
CA ALA A 411 -25.78 7.37 14.82
C ALA A 411 -26.71 8.58 14.71
N ASP A 412 -26.28 9.57 13.93
CA ASP A 412 -27.02 10.79 13.64
C ASP A 412 -27.43 10.80 12.15
N LEU A 413 -28.73 10.83 11.86
CA LEU A 413 -29.29 10.83 10.51
C LEU A 413 -29.17 12.24 9.88
N THR A 414 -28.60 12.30 8.67
CA THR A 414 -28.46 13.54 7.86
C THR A 414 -29.41 13.60 6.66
N GLY A 415 -29.91 12.44 6.22
CA GLY A 415 -30.93 12.34 5.18
C GLY A 415 -31.14 10.90 4.73
N TYR A 416 -32.05 10.70 3.79
CA TYR A 416 -32.35 9.39 3.20
C TYR A 416 -32.53 9.50 1.69
N PHE A 417 -32.45 8.35 1.01
CA PHE A 417 -32.67 8.22 -0.43
C PHE A 417 -33.97 7.43 -0.66
N GLY A 418 -34.85 7.92 -1.52
CA GLY A 418 -36.15 7.30 -1.80
C GLY A 418 -36.76 7.78 -3.12
N PRO A 419 -38.04 7.50 -3.40
CA PRO A 419 -38.67 7.82 -4.70
C PRO A 419 -38.83 9.32 -4.99
N HIS A 420 -38.58 10.19 -4.00
CA HIS A 420 -38.69 11.64 -4.11
C HIS A 420 -37.52 12.32 -3.38
N GLY A 421 -37.07 13.48 -3.88
CA GLY A 421 -35.97 14.24 -3.32
C GLY A 421 -35.19 15.02 -4.37
N ALA A 422 -33.96 15.41 -4.03
CA ALA A 422 -33.02 16.09 -4.88
C ALA A 422 -31.95 15.12 -5.43
N GLY A 423 -31.56 15.24 -6.70
CA GLY A 423 -30.48 14.44 -7.28
C GLY A 423 -29.11 15.09 -7.10
N PHE A 424 -28.06 14.28 -7.12
CA PHE A 424 -26.69 14.72 -6.86
C PHE A 424 -26.00 15.22 -8.13
N THR A 425 -25.43 16.42 -8.07
CA THR A 425 -24.50 16.94 -9.06
C THR A 425 -23.10 16.98 -8.43
N PRO A 426 -22.17 16.09 -8.85
CA PRO A 426 -20.78 16.14 -8.38
C PRO A 426 -20.05 17.34 -8.99
N GLU A 427 -19.21 17.99 -8.20
CA GLU A 427 -18.43 19.17 -8.59
C GLU A 427 -16.93 18.90 -8.39
N ALA A 428 -16.08 19.76 -8.95
CA ALA A 428 -14.69 19.83 -8.46
C ALA A 428 -14.69 20.52 -7.08
N PRO A 429 -13.80 20.17 -6.14
CA PRO A 429 -13.74 20.82 -4.83
C PRO A 429 -13.63 22.35 -4.92
N VAL A 430 -14.60 23.07 -4.34
CA VAL A 430 -14.61 24.54 -4.25
C VAL A 430 -14.49 24.98 -2.79
N ARG A 431 -13.40 25.65 -2.43
CA ARG A 431 -13.18 26.22 -1.10
C ARG A 431 -14.26 27.25 -0.76
N LEU A 432 -15.11 26.92 0.21
CA LEU A 432 -16.14 27.83 0.74
C LEU A 432 -15.62 28.65 1.92
N LEU A 433 -14.82 28.03 2.79
CA LEU A 433 -14.32 28.63 4.02
C LEU A 433 -12.90 28.14 4.33
N ASP A 434 -11.98 29.06 4.63
CA ASP A 434 -10.71 28.77 5.29
C ASP A 434 -10.47 29.81 6.41
N SER A 435 -10.83 29.45 7.63
CA SER A 435 -10.66 30.34 8.79
C SER A 435 -9.19 30.65 9.11
N ARG A 436 -8.23 29.85 8.64
CA ARG A 436 -6.79 30.12 8.83
C ARG A 436 -6.36 31.32 7.98
N ALA A 437 -6.88 31.43 6.76
CA ALA A 437 -6.67 32.58 5.89
C ALA A 437 -7.32 33.88 6.42
N GLN A 438 -8.30 33.74 7.32
CA GLN A 438 -8.94 34.85 8.05
C GLN A 438 -8.18 35.21 9.35
N GLY A 439 -7.17 34.42 9.75
CA GLY A 439 -6.34 34.67 10.92
C GLY A 439 -7.00 34.42 12.28
N HIS A 440 -8.25 33.92 12.31
CA HIS A 440 -8.99 33.67 13.55
C HIS A 440 -9.68 32.31 13.54
N ARG A 441 -9.92 31.77 14.74
CA ARG A 441 -10.63 30.50 14.95
C ARG A 441 -12.14 30.71 14.90
N LEU A 442 -12.89 29.62 14.83
CA LEU A 442 -14.27 29.58 15.29
C LEU A 442 -14.24 29.48 16.82
N THR A 443 -14.93 30.38 17.51
CA THR A 443 -15.09 30.35 18.98
C THR A 443 -16.04 29.23 19.39
N ALA A 444 -15.71 28.53 20.46
CA ALA A 444 -16.55 27.47 21.02
C ALA A 444 -18.00 27.92 21.26
N GLY A 445 -18.96 27.12 20.81
CA GLY A 445 -20.39 27.39 20.94
C GLY A 445 -20.97 28.48 20.02
N GLN A 446 -20.14 29.18 19.23
CA GLN A 446 -20.62 30.21 18.28
C GLN A 446 -20.78 29.63 16.86
N PRO A 447 -21.98 29.68 16.26
CA PRO A 447 -22.17 29.31 14.86
C PRO A 447 -21.44 30.23 13.89
N ALA A 448 -20.78 29.64 12.90
CA ALA A 448 -20.24 30.32 11.72
C ALA A 448 -20.95 29.84 10.46
N VAL A 449 -21.19 30.76 9.52
CA VAL A 449 -21.75 30.43 8.20
C VAL A 449 -20.65 29.85 7.32
N ILE A 450 -20.84 28.61 6.85
CA ILE A 450 -19.98 27.96 5.85
C ILE A 450 -20.37 28.40 4.44
N ALA A 451 -21.67 28.43 4.16
CA ALA A 451 -22.25 28.78 2.88
C ALA A 451 -23.46 29.67 3.11
N GLY A 452 -23.60 30.75 2.35
CA GLY A 452 -24.82 31.57 2.36
C GLY A 452 -26.01 30.86 1.70
N ALA A 453 -27.10 31.60 1.50
CA ALA A 453 -28.28 31.11 0.78
C ALA A 453 -27.90 30.55 -0.61
N GLN A 454 -28.53 29.43 -1.00
CA GLN A 454 -28.33 28.78 -2.30
C GLN A 454 -29.55 29.03 -3.21
N GLY A 455 -29.50 28.53 -4.46
CA GLY A 455 -30.64 28.59 -5.36
C GLY A 455 -31.86 27.81 -4.81
N PRO A 456 -33.11 28.20 -5.15
CA PRO A 456 -34.32 27.70 -4.49
C PRO A 456 -34.58 26.19 -4.67
N ALA A 457 -33.96 25.55 -5.67
CA ALA A 457 -34.02 24.11 -5.89
C ALA A 457 -32.91 23.31 -5.17
N THR A 458 -31.86 23.96 -4.65
CA THR A 458 -30.74 23.29 -3.98
C THR A 458 -31.12 22.97 -2.52
N ARG A 459 -31.24 21.68 -2.20
CA ARG A 459 -31.75 21.20 -0.91
C ARG A 459 -30.65 20.77 0.07
N ALA A 460 -29.48 20.36 -0.45
CA ALA A 460 -28.30 20.05 0.37
C ALA A 460 -26.99 20.26 -0.41
N LEU A 461 -25.88 20.34 0.33
CA LEU A 461 -24.51 20.38 -0.20
C LEU A 461 -23.74 19.13 0.25
N ALA A 462 -22.91 18.56 -0.62
CA ALA A 462 -21.86 17.63 -0.22
C ALA A 462 -20.59 18.43 0.11
N LEU A 463 -20.07 18.27 1.32
CA LEU A 463 -18.95 19.06 1.85
C LEU A 463 -17.83 18.15 2.36
N SER A 464 -16.57 18.48 2.06
CA SER A 464 -15.43 18.03 2.87
C SER A 464 -15.25 19.04 4.00
N VAL A 465 -15.29 18.57 5.24
CA VAL A 465 -15.30 19.41 6.46
C VAL A 465 -14.11 19.03 7.32
N THR A 466 -13.13 19.93 7.43
CA THR A 466 -11.86 19.68 8.12
C THR A 466 -11.72 20.55 9.36
N ALA A 467 -11.58 19.91 10.52
CA ALA A 467 -11.12 20.55 11.75
C ALA A 467 -9.58 20.55 11.77
N THR A 468 -8.95 21.64 12.21
CA THR A 468 -7.48 21.70 12.32
C THR A 468 -7.00 22.62 13.44
N GLN A 469 -5.82 22.33 13.97
CA GLN A 469 -5.10 23.10 14.98
C GLN A 469 -5.88 23.35 16.29
N ALA A 470 -6.90 22.55 16.63
CA ALA A 470 -7.85 22.83 17.71
C ALA A 470 -7.19 23.05 19.09
N VAL A 471 -7.69 24.02 19.86
CA VAL A 471 -7.16 24.41 21.19
C VAL A 471 -7.44 23.34 22.26
N GLY A 472 -8.51 22.55 22.08
CA GLY A 472 -8.85 21.40 22.91
C GLY A 472 -9.46 20.28 22.07
N ALA A 473 -9.65 19.10 22.66
CA ALA A 473 -10.44 18.03 22.06
C ALA A 473 -11.93 18.43 22.01
N GLY A 474 -12.65 17.95 21.01
CA GLY A 474 -14.04 18.35 20.77
C GLY A 474 -14.67 17.78 19.52
N TYR A 475 -15.72 18.44 19.05
CA TYR A 475 -16.42 18.11 17.82
C TYR A 475 -16.91 19.35 17.07
N LEU A 476 -17.11 19.20 15.76
CA LEU A 476 -17.87 20.10 14.89
C LEU A 476 -19.26 19.52 14.67
N THR A 477 -20.25 20.40 14.55
CA THR A 477 -21.62 20.09 14.12
C THR A 477 -21.95 20.95 12.91
N VAL A 478 -22.29 20.33 11.77
CA VAL A 478 -22.74 21.03 10.55
C VAL A 478 -24.25 20.93 10.43
N PHE A 479 -24.94 22.06 10.19
CA PHE A 479 -26.39 22.16 10.27
C PHE A 479 -26.96 23.30 9.39
N PRO A 480 -28.25 23.26 9.02
CA PRO A 480 -28.92 24.35 8.28
C PRO A 480 -28.92 25.68 9.06
N CYS A 481 -28.43 26.78 8.45
CA CYS A 481 -28.48 28.10 9.07
C CYS A 481 -29.93 28.63 9.15
N GLY A 482 -30.31 29.11 10.34
CA GLY A 482 -31.68 29.57 10.64
C GLY A 482 -32.56 28.52 11.33
N GLU A 483 -32.03 27.32 11.55
CA GLU A 483 -32.63 26.29 12.42
C GLU A 483 -31.84 26.18 13.73
N GLY A 484 -32.37 25.44 14.71
CA GLY A 484 -31.69 25.21 15.99
C GLY A 484 -30.45 24.32 15.85
N ILE A 485 -29.44 24.55 16.69
CA ILE A 485 -28.22 23.72 16.74
C ILE A 485 -28.62 22.28 17.16
N PRO A 486 -28.37 21.25 16.34
CA PRO A 486 -28.70 19.87 16.68
C PRO A 486 -27.68 19.26 17.66
N GLY A 487 -28.12 18.33 18.51
CA GLY A 487 -27.29 17.62 19.50
C GLY A 487 -26.37 16.54 18.91
N THR A 488 -25.90 16.73 17.67
CA THR A 488 -25.21 15.75 16.82
C THR A 488 -23.76 16.14 16.54
N SER A 489 -22.88 15.19 16.25
CA SER A 489 -21.53 15.49 15.73
C SER A 489 -21.44 15.28 14.22
N THR A 490 -20.45 15.90 13.59
CA THR A 490 -20.08 15.73 12.16
C THR A 490 -18.60 15.35 12.03
N VAL A 491 -17.73 16.03 12.76
CA VAL A 491 -16.30 15.68 12.88
C VAL A 491 -15.95 15.64 14.37
N ASN A 492 -15.21 14.64 14.81
CA ASN A 492 -14.63 14.57 16.16
C ASN A 492 -13.11 14.74 16.06
N PHE A 493 -12.50 15.48 16.99
CA PHE A 493 -11.08 15.86 16.92
C PHE A 493 -10.42 15.94 18.29
N ALA A 494 -9.14 15.61 18.36
CA ALA A 494 -8.27 15.89 19.50
C ALA A 494 -7.57 17.26 19.37
N THR A 495 -6.99 17.74 20.48
CA THR A 495 -6.14 18.95 20.50
C THR A 495 -5.06 18.88 19.43
N ASN A 496 -4.93 19.95 18.64
CA ASN A 496 -4.00 20.09 17.52
C ASN A 496 -4.03 18.93 16.48
N GLN A 497 -5.12 18.17 16.38
CA GLN A 497 -5.33 17.23 15.29
C GLN A 497 -5.80 17.99 14.03
N THR A 498 -5.43 17.48 12.86
CA THR A 498 -6.11 17.79 11.59
C THR A 498 -6.89 16.56 11.17
N VAL A 499 -8.19 16.68 10.98
CA VAL A 499 -9.08 15.57 10.66
C VAL A 499 -10.27 16.07 9.84
N ALA A 500 -10.66 15.30 8.83
CA ALA A 500 -11.70 15.64 7.87
C ALA A 500 -12.79 14.56 7.81
N ALA A 501 -14.03 14.97 7.57
CA ALA A 501 -15.12 14.07 7.22
C ALA A 501 -15.99 14.64 6.09
N LEU A 502 -16.67 13.74 5.37
CA LEU A 502 -17.73 14.09 4.44
C LEU A 502 -19.01 14.43 5.21
N ALA A 503 -19.66 15.55 4.84
CA ALA A 503 -20.96 15.93 5.37
C ALA A 503 -21.97 16.16 4.24
N LEU A 504 -23.20 15.64 4.41
CA LEU A 504 -24.35 16.02 3.60
C LEU A 504 -25.17 17.05 4.36
N ALA A 505 -24.90 18.33 4.08
CA ALA A 505 -25.48 19.43 4.82
C ALA A 505 -26.77 19.93 4.16
N LYS A 506 -27.90 19.76 4.86
CA LYS A 506 -29.17 20.42 4.52
C LYS A 506 -28.98 21.94 4.44
N VAL A 507 -29.47 22.55 3.36
CA VAL A 507 -29.50 24.02 3.22
C VAL A 507 -30.68 24.56 4.02
N GLY A 508 -30.39 25.43 4.99
CA GLY A 508 -31.39 26.18 5.76
C GLY A 508 -31.76 27.52 5.11
N PRO A 509 -32.75 28.26 5.65
CA PRO A 509 -33.22 29.53 5.08
C PRO A 509 -32.14 30.59 4.81
N THR A 510 -31.01 30.53 5.51
CA THR A 510 -29.86 31.45 5.31
C THR A 510 -28.58 30.77 4.82
N GLY A 511 -28.62 29.45 4.58
CA GLY A 511 -27.47 28.67 4.10
C GLY A 511 -27.09 27.48 4.98
N VAL A 512 -25.79 27.18 5.07
CA VAL A 512 -25.22 26.08 5.87
C VAL A 512 -24.25 26.64 6.91
N CYS A 513 -24.41 26.19 8.15
CA CYS A 513 -23.69 26.65 9.33
C CYS A 513 -22.86 25.51 9.94
N ALA A 514 -21.83 25.86 10.72
CA ALA A 514 -21.21 24.95 11.66
C ALA A 514 -20.95 25.62 13.00
N VAL A 515 -20.91 24.81 14.07
CA VAL A 515 -20.47 25.21 15.40
C VAL A 515 -19.43 24.21 15.90
N ALA A 516 -18.46 24.69 16.68
CA ALA A 516 -17.43 23.86 17.31
C ALA A 516 -17.64 23.80 18.83
N SER A 517 -17.35 22.66 19.46
CA SER A 517 -17.37 22.53 20.92
C SER A 517 -16.10 23.09 21.60
N ALA A 518 -15.07 23.42 20.83
CA ALA A 518 -13.79 23.97 21.28
C ALA A 518 -13.19 24.85 20.18
N ASP A 519 -12.38 25.86 20.56
CA ASP A 519 -11.80 26.82 19.61
C ASP A 519 -10.93 26.14 18.55
N THR A 520 -11.35 26.22 17.29
CA THR A 520 -10.78 25.42 16.19
C THR A 520 -10.69 26.19 14.90
N HIS A 521 -9.75 25.84 14.02
CA HIS A 521 -9.80 26.29 12.63
C HIS A 521 -10.65 25.31 11.82
N LEU A 522 -11.61 25.87 11.10
CA LEU A 522 -12.44 25.19 10.13
C LEU A 522 -11.97 25.48 8.70
N VAL A 523 -11.93 24.42 7.89
CA VAL A 523 -11.71 24.42 6.44
C VAL A 523 -12.86 23.63 5.80
N VAL A 524 -13.50 24.18 4.76
CA VAL A 524 -14.60 23.50 4.05
C VAL A 524 -14.53 23.67 2.54
N ASP A 525 -14.63 22.55 1.83
CA ASP A 525 -14.75 22.46 0.36
C ASP A 525 -16.10 21.88 -0.06
N ARG A 526 -16.79 22.49 -1.03
CA ARG A 526 -17.97 21.90 -1.67
C ARG A 526 -17.54 20.86 -2.70
N LEU A 527 -18.03 19.63 -2.55
CA LEU A 527 -17.80 18.49 -3.44
C LEU A 527 -18.95 18.26 -4.43
N GLY A 528 -20.07 18.93 -4.21
CA GLY A 528 -21.26 18.85 -5.06
C GLY A 528 -22.49 19.42 -4.38
N SER A 529 -23.60 19.39 -5.11
CA SER A 529 -24.89 19.91 -4.67
C SER A 529 -26.01 18.91 -4.94
N PHE A 530 -27.03 18.90 -4.08
CA PHE A 530 -28.26 18.14 -4.27
C PHE A 530 -29.36 19.10 -4.68
N THR A 531 -29.79 19.00 -5.94
CA THR A 531 -30.77 19.92 -6.53
C THR A 531 -32.02 19.17 -7.00
N GLU A 532 -33.19 19.74 -6.73
CA GLU A 532 -34.48 19.16 -7.10
C GLU A 532 -34.67 19.13 -8.63
N GLY A 533 -35.36 18.11 -9.13
CA GLY A 533 -35.64 17.94 -10.56
C GLY A 533 -34.41 17.72 -11.47
N SER A 534 -33.22 17.51 -10.90
CA SER A 534 -31.95 17.41 -11.63
C SER A 534 -30.94 16.51 -10.91
N GLY A 535 -29.84 16.16 -11.58
CA GLY A 535 -28.75 15.35 -10.99
C GLY A 535 -29.00 13.84 -10.98
N LEU A 536 -28.05 13.12 -10.39
CA LEU A 536 -27.97 11.66 -10.32
C LEU A 536 -28.78 11.10 -9.13
N ALA A 537 -29.38 9.92 -9.30
CA ALA A 537 -30.03 9.17 -8.22
C ALA A 537 -29.05 8.17 -7.57
N TYR A 538 -29.12 8.00 -6.25
CA TYR A 538 -28.29 7.05 -5.51
C TYR A 538 -28.84 5.64 -5.60
N LEU A 539 -28.03 4.69 -6.08
CA LEU A 539 -28.31 3.27 -6.11
C LEU A 539 -27.43 2.58 -5.06
N PRO A 540 -28.00 2.08 -3.94
CA PRO A 540 -27.22 1.40 -2.90
C PRO A 540 -26.62 0.08 -3.39
N VAL A 541 -25.39 -0.19 -2.94
CA VAL A 541 -24.61 -1.38 -3.25
C VAL A 541 -24.32 -2.13 -1.96
N ALA A 542 -24.38 -3.47 -1.97
CA ALA A 542 -23.86 -4.27 -0.87
C ALA A 542 -22.34 -4.09 -0.81
N PRO A 543 -21.73 -3.56 0.27
CA PRO A 543 -20.38 -3.01 0.23
C PRO A 543 -19.30 -3.94 -0.37
N VAL A 544 -18.63 -3.46 -1.43
CA VAL A 544 -17.66 -4.24 -2.21
C VAL A 544 -16.25 -3.65 -2.08
N ARG A 545 -15.30 -4.47 -1.65
CA ARG A 545 -13.87 -4.12 -1.68
C ARG A 545 -13.37 -4.01 -3.12
N LEU A 546 -13.01 -2.80 -3.55
CA LEU A 546 -12.39 -2.54 -4.85
C LEU A 546 -10.87 -2.73 -4.79
N LEU A 547 -10.25 -2.33 -3.68
CA LEU A 547 -8.80 -2.33 -3.47
C LEU A 547 -8.48 -2.55 -2.00
N ASP A 548 -7.49 -3.39 -1.70
CA ASP A 548 -6.86 -3.50 -0.38
C ASP A 548 -5.39 -3.80 -0.57
N SER A 549 -4.55 -2.79 -0.32
CA SER A 549 -3.11 -2.86 -0.60
C SER A 549 -2.34 -3.75 0.40
N ARG A 550 -3.01 -4.24 1.46
CA ARG A 550 -2.44 -5.25 2.37
C ARG A 550 -2.56 -6.67 1.81
N ALA A 551 -3.41 -6.88 0.80
CA ALA A 551 -3.63 -8.21 0.23
C ALA A 551 -2.35 -8.69 -0.50
N PRO A 552 -1.70 -9.78 -0.07
CA PRO A 552 -0.46 -10.25 -0.67
C PRO A 552 -0.70 -10.72 -2.11
N GLY A 553 0.13 -10.24 -3.05
CA GLY A 553 0.04 -10.61 -4.46
C GLY A 553 -1.10 -9.94 -5.25
N GLY A 554 -1.86 -9.01 -4.65
CA GLY A 554 -2.80 -8.16 -5.40
C GLY A 554 -2.09 -7.14 -6.29
N ALA A 555 -2.76 -6.66 -7.35
CA ALA A 555 -2.21 -5.67 -8.29
C ALA A 555 -1.86 -4.29 -7.66
N TRP A 556 -2.22 -4.08 -6.40
CA TRP A 556 -1.94 -2.89 -5.60
C TRP A 556 -1.29 -3.23 -4.26
N SER A 557 -0.65 -4.40 -4.13
CA SER A 557 -0.02 -4.87 -2.89
C SER A 557 1.19 -4.00 -2.50
N GLY A 558 1.35 -3.74 -1.20
CA GLY A 558 2.38 -2.86 -0.64
C GLY A 558 1.84 -1.48 -0.22
N ARG A 559 2.70 -0.61 0.31
CA ARG A 559 2.34 0.79 0.60
C ARG A 559 2.34 1.65 -0.65
N THR A 560 1.43 2.62 -0.69
CA THR A 560 1.43 3.71 -1.66
C THR A 560 2.78 4.42 -1.70
N ALA A 561 3.27 4.71 -2.91
CA ALA A 561 4.43 5.57 -3.08
C ALA A 561 4.04 7.04 -2.86
N ARG A 562 4.90 7.79 -2.19
CA ARG A 562 4.67 9.19 -1.82
C ARG A 562 4.39 10.04 -3.06
N ASP A 563 3.25 10.73 -3.05
CA ASP A 563 2.76 11.65 -4.08
C ASP A 563 2.57 11.04 -5.49
N GLN A 564 2.58 9.71 -5.62
CA GLN A 564 2.31 9.01 -6.88
C GLN A 564 0.83 8.55 -6.98
N PRO A 565 0.07 8.97 -8.01
CA PRO A 565 -1.33 8.56 -8.16
C PRO A 565 -1.50 7.08 -8.53
N LEU A 566 -2.08 6.31 -7.59
CA LEU A 566 -2.53 4.94 -7.78
C LEU A 566 -3.83 4.92 -8.60
N ARG A 567 -3.90 4.10 -9.66
CA ARG A 567 -5.09 3.95 -10.50
C ARG A 567 -5.92 2.73 -10.14
N LEU A 568 -7.22 2.93 -10.01
CA LEU A 568 -8.22 1.93 -9.69
C LEU A 568 -9.31 1.91 -10.78
N PRO A 569 -9.32 0.91 -11.68
CA PRO A 569 -10.30 0.80 -12.76
C PRO A 569 -11.71 0.49 -12.23
N LEU A 570 -12.73 1.15 -12.81
CA LEU A 570 -14.13 1.01 -12.42
C LEU A 570 -14.94 0.06 -13.35
N ALA A 571 -14.28 -0.96 -13.89
CA ALA A 571 -14.80 -1.79 -14.99
C ALA A 571 -16.03 -2.67 -14.66
N THR A 572 -16.43 -2.80 -13.38
CA THR A 572 -17.59 -3.61 -12.94
C THR A 572 -18.78 -2.78 -12.44
N LEU A 573 -18.75 -1.45 -12.57
CA LEU A 573 -19.85 -0.59 -12.09
C LEU A 573 -21.12 -0.68 -12.95
N PRO A 574 -22.31 -0.40 -12.37
CA PRO A 574 -23.57 -0.30 -13.12
C PRO A 574 -23.51 0.73 -14.27
N PRO A 575 -24.20 0.48 -15.40
CA PRO A 575 -24.31 1.44 -16.49
C PRO A 575 -24.84 2.80 -16.03
N ARG A 576 -24.40 3.88 -16.71
CA ARG A 576 -24.74 5.28 -16.39
C ARG A 576 -24.32 5.77 -15.00
N THR A 577 -23.37 5.11 -14.34
CA THR A 577 -22.77 5.63 -13.11
C THR A 577 -21.97 6.90 -13.40
N GLY A 578 -22.44 8.05 -12.90
CA GLY A 578 -21.80 9.35 -13.02
C GLY A 578 -20.90 9.72 -11.83
N ALA A 579 -21.18 9.18 -10.65
CA ALA A 579 -20.34 9.29 -9.45
C ALA A 579 -20.42 8.04 -8.57
N VAL A 580 -19.49 7.88 -7.64
CA VAL A 580 -19.43 6.77 -6.67
C VAL A 580 -19.37 7.28 -5.23
N ALA A 581 -19.91 6.50 -4.31
CA ALA A 581 -19.66 6.61 -2.88
C ALA A 581 -18.71 5.49 -2.46
N VAL A 582 -17.56 5.86 -1.90
CA VAL A 582 -16.52 4.92 -1.43
C VAL A 582 -16.11 5.26 -0.02
N THR A 583 -15.68 4.28 0.75
CA THR A 583 -14.86 4.48 1.95
C THR A 583 -13.40 4.31 1.59
N LEU A 584 -12.60 5.34 1.85
CA LEU A 584 -11.14 5.31 1.80
C LEU A 584 -10.62 5.13 3.23
N THR A 585 -10.07 3.95 3.51
CA THR A 585 -9.31 3.69 4.74
C THR A 585 -7.82 3.85 4.46
N VAL A 586 -7.15 4.62 5.29
CA VAL A 586 -5.69 4.63 5.43
C VAL A 586 -5.32 3.78 6.64
N THR A 587 -4.28 2.96 6.52
CA THR A 587 -3.84 2.07 7.60
C THR A 587 -2.33 1.86 7.56
N GLU A 588 -1.71 1.89 8.75
CA GLU A 588 -0.24 1.81 8.92
C GLU A 588 0.57 2.81 8.07
N PRO A 589 0.25 4.12 8.07
CA PRO A 589 1.11 5.11 7.44
C PRO A 589 2.46 5.21 8.17
N LEU A 590 3.55 5.37 7.42
CA LEU A 590 4.88 5.55 8.01
C LEU A 590 5.07 6.95 8.60
N ASP A 591 4.44 7.96 8.00
CA ASP A 591 4.53 9.37 8.38
C ASP A 591 3.14 9.97 8.66
N ASP A 592 3.09 11.09 9.39
CA ASP A 592 1.91 11.97 9.42
C ASP A 592 1.62 12.53 8.02
N GLY A 593 0.35 12.58 7.62
CA GLY A 593 -0.01 12.93 6.24
C GLY A 593 -1.50 13.02 5.91
N TYR A 594 -1.77 12.89 4.62
CA TYR A 594 -3.10 12.90 4.02
C TYR A 594 -3.18 11.98 2.80
N ALA A 595 -4.40 11.54 2.49
CA ALA A 595 -4.72 10.89 1.23
C ALA A 595 -5.98 11.50 0.60
N ALA A 596 -6.07 11.40 -0.72
CA ALA A 596 -7.18 11.89 -1.52
C ALA A 596 -7.55 10.91 -2.63
N ILE A 597 -8.84 10.82 -2.97
CA ILE A 597 -9.37 10.00 -4.05
C ILE A 597 -10.27 10.85 -4.97
N PHE A 598 -9.97 10.85 -6.26
CA PHE A 598 -10.46 11.82 -7.25
C PHE A 598 -10.58 11.16 -8.65
N PRO A 599 -11.36 11.72 -9.60
CA PRO A 599 -11.40 11.19 -10.97
C PRO A 599 -10.04 11.29 -11.67
N CYS A 600 -9.51 10.19 -12.22
CA CYS A 600 -8.26 10.22 -12.99
C CYS A 600 -8.33 11.10 -14.26
N ALA A 601 -9.52 11.48 -14.70
CA ALA A 601 -9.73 12.41 -15.82
C ALA A 601 -9.38 13.88 -15.48
N ARG A 602 -8.98 14.19 -14.24
CA ARG A 602 -8.55 15.52 -13.79
C ARG A 602 -7.29 15.41 -12.91
N PRO A 603 -6.44 16.45 -12.83
CA PRO A 603 -5.38 16.50 -11.84
C PRO A 603 -5.95 16.52 -10.41
N TRP A 604 -5.14 16.13 -9.42
CA TRP A 604 -5.52 16.20 -8.01
C TRP A 604 -5.89 17.65 -7.62
N PRO A 605 -7.08 17.91 -7.04
CA PRO A 605 -7.58 19.27 -6.79
C PRO A 605 -6.95 19.99 -5.58
N GLY A 606 -5.88 19.46 -4.97
CA GLY A 606 -5.21 20.07 -3.81
C GLY A 606 -5.93 19.86 -2.46
N THR A 607 -7.05 19.14 -2.45
CA THR A 607 -7.82 18.82 -1.24
C THR A 607 -7.58 17.37 -0.78
N SER A 608 -7.41 17.16 0.53
CA SER A 608 -7.41 15.84 1.14
C SER A 608 -8.84 15.33 1.38
N ASN A 609 -9.02 14.00 1.33
CA ASN A 609 -10.23 13.35 1.84
C ASN A 609 -10.03 12.95 3.31
N VAL A 610 -8.87 12.35 3.62
CA VAL A 610 -8.51 11.89 4.97
C VAL A 610 -7.15 12.46 5.37
N ASN A 611 -7.00 12.74 6.67
CA ASN A 611 -5.76 13.16 7.32
C ASN A 611 -5.46 12.15 8.43
N PHE A 612 -4.18 11.86 8.66
CA PHE A 612 -3.75 10.76 9.54
C PHE A 612 -2.38 11.03 10.16
N ARG A 613 -2.10 10.34 11.27
CA ARG A 613 -0.79 10.27 11.93
C ARG A 613 -0.06 8.96 11.64
N SER A 614 1.25 8.94 11.80
CA SER A 614 2.07 7.71 11.70
C SER A 614 1.47 6.57 12.56
N GLY A 615 1.34 5.38 11.97
CA GLY A 615 0.73 4.20 12.58
C GLY A 615 -0.80 4.20 12.70
N GLU A 616 -1.50 5.29 12.39
CA GLU A 616 -2.96 5.38 12.54
C GLU A 616 -3.71 4.45 11.56
N THR A 617 -4.93 4.06 11.92
CA THR A 617 -5.89 3.45 10.98
C THR A 617 -7.19 4.22 11.05
N VAL A 618 -7.50 4.95 9.98
CA VAL A 618 -8.59 5.92 9.90
C VAL A 618 -9.27 5.82 8.54
N ALA A 619 -10.59 5.95 8.53
CA ALA A 619 -11.40 5.87 7.33
C ALA A 619 -12.30 7.10 7.17
N VAL A 620 -12.46 7.52 5.92
CA VAL A 620 -13.41 8.56 5.53
C VAL A 620 -14.23 8.06 4.35
N SER A 621 -15.50 8.44 4.26
CA SER A 621 -16.25 8.26 3.02
C SER A 621 -16.07 9.46 2.09
N ALA A 622 -16.02 9.20 0.78
CA ALA A 622 -15.80 10.17 -0.27
C ALA A 622 -16.85 10.02 -1.37
N LEU A 623 -17.30 11.15 -1.92
CA LEU A 623 -18.05 11.21 -3.16
C LEU A 623 -17.11 11.61 -4.29
N VAL A 624 -17.06 10.79 -5.34
CA VAL A 624 -16.12 10.99 -6.45
C VAL A 624 -16.86 10.86 -7.77
N ALA A 625 -16.77 11.87 -8.64
CA ALA A 625 -17.25 11.75 -10.02
C ALA A 625 -16.49 10.61 -10.71
N SER A 626 -17.19 9.71 -11.41
CA SER A 626 -16.57 8.63 -12.17
C SER A 626 -16.55 8.93 -13.66
N GLY A 627 -17.67 9.37 -14.24
CA GLY A 627 -17.80 9.63 -15.69
C GLY A 627 -17.42 8.42 -16.56
N ALA A 628 -17.62 7.21 -16.05
CA ALA A 628 -17.14 5.93 -16.61
C ALA A 628 -15.60 5.75 -16.73
N GLY A 629 -14.79 6.57 -16.04
CA GLY A 629 -13.33 6.44 -15.97
C GLY A 629 -12.79 5.89 -14.64
N ASP A 630 -11.46 5.78 -14.53
CA ASP A 630 -10.75 5.31 -13.33
C ASP A 630 -10.86 6.27 -12.13
N LEU A 631 -10.78 5.73 -10.90
CA LEU A 631 -10.45 6.51 -9.71
C LEU A 631 -8.92 6.60 -9.57
N CYS A 632 -8.44 7.79 -9.22
CA CYS A 632 -7.05 8.05 -8.85
C CYS A 632 -6.97 8.33 -7.35
N LEU A 633 -6.06 7.65 -6.67
CA LEU A 633 -5.76 7.84 -5.25
C LEU A 633 -4.33 8.36 -5.09
N VAL A 634 -4.12 9.40 -4.30
CA VAL A 634 -2.77 9.89 -3.94
C VAL A 634 -2.63 9.97 -2.42
N SER A 635 -1.43 9.69 -1.91
CA SER A 635 -1.06 9.86 -0.50
C SER A 635 0.28 10.57 -0.42
N ASN A 636 0.41 11.59 0.43
CA ASN A 636 1.68 12.32 0.61
C ASN A 636 2.64 11.62 1.61
N ALA A 637 2.22 10.49 2.16
CA ALA A 637 2.97 9.66 3.09
C ALA A 637 2.80 8.19 2.69
N ARG A 638 3.82 7.36 2.93
CA ARG A 638 3.82 5.96 2.48
C ARG A 638 2.90 5.14 3.39
N THR A 639 1.80 4.62 2.86
CA THR A 639 0.78 3.94 3.66
C THR A 639 0.04 2.85 2.89
N HIS A 640 -0.48 1.84 3.60
CA HIS A 640 -1.50 0.99 2.99
C HIS A 640 -2.81 1.76 2.90
N VAL A 641 -3.61 1.43 1.88
CA VAL A 641 -4.93 1.97 1.62
C VAL A 641 -5.91 0.85 1.28
N VAL A 642 -7.17 1.06 1.65
CA VAL A 642 -8.30 0.20 1.31
C VAL A 642 -9.39 1.09 0.72
N VAL A 643 -10.01 0.64 -0.37
CA VAL A 643 -11.13 1.33 -1.02
C VAL A 643 -12.29 0.37 -1.12
N ASP A 644 -13.32 0.59 -0.29
CA ASP A 644 -14.56 -0.18 -0.26
C ASP A 644 -15.69 0.66 -0.89
N LEU A 645 -16.30 0.19 -1.97
CA LEU A 645 -17.46 0.80 -2.64
C LEU A 645 -18.71 0.60 -1.79
N THR A 646 -19.42 1.69 -1.45
CA THR A 646 -20.65 1.67 -0.65
C THR A 646 -21.91 1.98 -1.48
N GLY A 647 -21.75 2.64 -2.63
CA GLY A 647 -22.85 2.87 -3.57
C GLY A 647 -22.45 3.63 -4.82
N VAL A 648 -23.39 3.78 -5.74
CA VAL A 648 -23.19 4.51 -6.99
C VAL A 648 -24.28 5.54 -7.23
N PHE A 649 -23.94 6.63 -7.90
CA PHE A 649 -24.87 7.65 -8.35
C PHE A 649 -25.05 7.50 -9.87
N VAL A 650 -26.25 7.12 -10.28
CA VAL A 650 -26.60 6.82 -11.68
C VAL A 650 -27.51 7.88 -12.28
N GLU A 651 -27.40 8.09 -13.59
CA GLU A 651 -28.46 8.79 -14.31
C GLU A 651 -29.73 7.91 -14.26
N PRO A 652 -30.89 8.44 -13.83
CA PRO A 652 -32.13 7.67 -13.86
C PRO A 652 -32.45 7.24 -15.29
N ALA A 653 -32.91 6.01 -15.46
CA ALA A 653 -33.35 5.53 -16.76
C ALA A 653 -34.57 6.34 -17.22
N LEU A 654 -34.45 7.01 -18.37
CA LEU A 654 -35.58 7.68 -19.02
C LEU A 654 -36.69 6.65 -19.26
N SER A 655 -37.82 6.79 -18.56
CA SER A 655 -38.97 5.93 -18.80
C SER A 655 -39.53 6.19 -20.19
N THR A 656 -39.62 5.15 -21.02
CA THR A 656 -40.15 5.23 -22.39
C THR A 656 -41.66 5.52 -22.47
N ALA A 657 -42.32 5.75 -21.33
CA ALA A 657 -43.73 6.12 -21.21
C ALA A 657 -44.14 7.38 -22.00
N ALA A 658 -43.20 8.28 -22.31
CA ALA A 658 -43.45 9.47 -23.13
C ALA A 658 -43.63 9.18 -24.64
N ALA A 659 -43.30 7.97 -25.12
CA ALA A 659 -43.35 7.61 -26.54
C ALA A 659 -44.66 6.91 -26.98
N ALA A 660 -45.63 6.74 -26.07
CA ALA A 660 -46.91 6.06 -26.32
C ALA A 660 -48.12 7.03 -26.30
N ALA A 661 -47.87 8.34 -26.46
CA ALA A 661 -48.86 9.41 -26.31
C ALA A 661 -49.05 10.24 -27.59
N ASP A 662 -48.80 9.66 -28.77
CA ASP A 662 -49.26 10.20 -30.06
C ASP A 662 -49.33 9.08 -31.12
N GLY A 663 -50.44 8.98 -31.85
CA GLY A 663 -50.55 8.17 -33.08
C GLY A 663 -51.53 6.98 -33.09
N GLY A 664 -52.78 7.25 -33.46
CA GLY A 664 -53.62 6.31 -34.25
C GLY A 664 -54.42 5.24 -33.50
N ALA A 665 -55.72 5.47 -33.35
CA ALA A 665 -56.67 4.42 -32.99
C ALA A 665 -57.10 3.62 -34.24
N LEU A 666 -57.22 2.29 -34.10
CA LEU A 666 -57.97 1.41 -35.00
C LEU A 666 -58.69 0.34 -34.15
N ASP A 667 -59.90 -0.04 -34.58
CA ASP A 667 -60.82 -0.86 -33.78
C ASP A 667 -60.38 -2.30 -33.54
N ALA A 668 -60.77 -2.83 -32.38
CA ALA A 668 -60.75 -4.26 -32.08
C ALA A 668 -62.11 -4.69 -31.51
N SER A 669 -62.84 -5.54 -32.23
CA SER A 669 -63.95 -6.34 -31.72
C SER A 669 -63.61 -7.84 -31.85
N PRO A 670 -64.00 -8.69 -30.89
CA PRO A 670 -63.35 -9.98 -30.70
C PRO A 670 -64.05 -11.16 -31.39
N LEU A 671 -63.30 -12.22 -31.71
CA LEU A 671 -63.83 -13.57 -31.90
C LEU A 671 -62.99 -14.63 -31.17
N THR A 672 -63.71 -15.63 -30.67
CA THR A 672 -63.27 -16.63 -29.68
C THR A 672 -62.82 -17.95 -30.29
N ALA A 673 -61.97 -18.69 -29.59
CA ALA A 673 -61.96 -20.16 -29.58
C ALA A 673 -61.45 -20.68 -28.21
N SER A 674 -61.79 -21.91 -27.82
CA SER A 674 -61.53 -22.45 -26.48
C SER A 674 -60.94 -23.87 -26.46
N LEU A 675 -60.04 -24.08 -25.50
CA LEU A 675 -59.65 -25.29 -24.74
C LEU A 675 -60.30 -26.65 -25.15
N VAL A 676 -59.52 -27.73 -25.45
CA VAL A 676 -59.07 -28.84 -24.52
C VAL A 676 -59.86 -30.16 -24.72
N PRO A 677 -59.32 -31.40 -24.48
CA PRO A 677 -57.93 -31.94 -24.56
C PRO A 677 -57.85 -33.39 -25.19
N GLY A 678 -56.73 -34.11 -25.01
CA GLY A 678 -56.67 -35.58 -25.12
C GLY A 678 -55.31 -36.21 -24.78
N ALA A 679 -55.23 -37.09 -23.77
CA ALA A 679 -54.04 -37.85 -23.33
C ALA A 679 -54.36 -39.38 -23.26
N ALA A 680 -53.48 -40.35 -22.95
CA ALA A 680 -52.06 -40.40 -22.50
C ALA A 680 -51.33 -41.55 -23.29
N GLN A 681 -50.30 -42.36 -22.90
CA GLN A 681 -49.57 -42.78 -21.67
C GLN A 681 -48.08 -43.09 -22.07
N GLY A 682 -47.11 -43.55 -21.25
CA GLY A 682 -47.15 -44.01 -19.83
C GLY A 682 -45.85 -44.35 -19.07
N THR A 683 -44.62 -44.25 -19.63
CA THR A 683 -43.30 -44.50 -18.94
C THR A 683 -43.01 -45.99 -18.55
N PRO A 684 -41.81 -46.45 -18.04
CA PRO A 684 -40.65 -45.70 -17.51
C PRO A 684 -39.20 -46.19 -17.80
N ALA A 685 -38.24 -45.42 -17.26
CA ALA A 685 -36.88 -45.76 -16.77
C ALA A 685 -35.62 -45.68 -17.69
N ALA A 686 -34.90 -44.55 -17.53
CA ALA A 686 -33.44 -44.39 -17.33
C ALA A 686 -32.39 -44.34 -18.49
N ASP A 687 -31.55 -43.30 -18.37
CA ASP A 687 -30.14 -43.11 -18.79
C ASP A 687 -29.67 -42.94 -20.26
N ALA A 688 -28.50 -42.28 -20.35
CA ALA A 688 -27.57 -42.07 -21.48
C ALA A 688 -27.61 -40.73 -22.27
N LEU A 689 -26.47 -40.43 -22.91
CA LEU A 689 -25.93 -39.11 -23.31
C LEU A 689 -25.59 -39.09 -24.84
N VAL A 690 -25.19 -37.93 -25.41
CA VAL A 690 -24.33 -37.73 -26.64
C VAL A 690 -24.97 -37.38 -28.03
N CYS A 691 -24.70 -36.14 -28.48
CA CYS A 691 -24.35 -35.60 -29.83
C CYS A 691 -25.17 -35.70 -31.16
N SER A 692 -25.22 -34.53 -31.85
CA SER A 692 -24.78 -34.23 -33.26
C SER A 692 -25.75 -33.95 -34.44
N ALA A 693 -25.22 -33.19 -35.43
CA ALA A 693 -25.68 -32.87 -36.81
C ALA A 693 -26.91 -31.92 -37.00
N GLY A 694 -27.05 -31.17 -38.11
CA GLY A 694 -26.13 -30.86 -39.25
C GLY A 694 -26.83 -30.27 -40.51
N VAL A 695 -26.06 -29.69 -41.47
CA VAL A 695 -26.49 -29.10 -42.79
C VAL A 695 -27.21 -27.73 -42.69
N GLY A 696 -27.11 -26.71 -43.57
CA GLY A 696 -26.35 -26.39 -44.83
C GLY A 696 -27.07 -25.18 -45.52
N VAL A 697 -26.50 -24.23 -46.28
CA VAL A 697 -25.59 -24.25 -47.47
C VAL A 697 -24.97 -22.84 -47.71
N LEU A 698 -23.95 -22.73 -48.59
CA LEU A 698 -23.08 -21.56 -48.92
C LEU A 698 -23.46 -20.88 -50.26
N PRO A 699 -22.95 -19.67 -50.64
CA PRO A 699 -21.70 -19.60 -51.46
C PRO A 699 -20.82 -18.30 -51.43
N LEU A 700 -19.49 -18.49 -51.42
CA LEU A 700 -18.42 -17.80 -52.21
C LEU A 700 -18.22 -16.25 -52.07
N LEU A 701 -17.01 -15.66 -52.21
CA LEU A 701 -15.65 -16.18 -52.45
C LEU A 701 -14.57 -15.25 -51.83
N ALA A 702 -13.34 -15.75 -51.68
CA ALA A 702 -12.26 -15.17 -50.89
C ALA A 702 -11.32 -14.21 -51.65
N LEU A 703 -10.45 -13.50 -50.91
CA LEU A 703 -9.01 -13.56 -51.16
C LEU A 703 -8.17 -13.17 -49.92
N ALA A 704 -7.04 -13.86 -49.69
CA ALA A 704 -6.04 -13.48 -48.68
C ALA A 704 -4.65 -14.05 -49.02
N ALA A 705 -3.61 -13.41 -48.49
CA ALA A 705 -2.19 -13.82 -48.48
C ALA A 705 -1.45 -13.97 -49.84
N LEU A 706 -0.41 -13.15 -50.03
CA LEU A 706 0.58 -13.31 -51.11
C LEU A 706 2.00 -12.91 -50.63
N ARG A 707 2.89 -13.89 -50.41
CA ARG A 707 4.36 -13.67 -50.29
C ARG A 707 5.14 -14.97 -50.57
N ARG A 708 5.86 -15.04 -51.71
CA ARG A 708 7.30 -15.44 -51.80
C ARG A 708 7.85 -15.50 -53.24
N ARG A 709 9.05 -14.92 -53.41
CA ARG A 709 10.17 -15.28 -54.32
C ARG A 709 10.00 -15.22 -55.85
N ARG A 710 10.56 -14.16 -56.46
CA ARG A 710 11.84 -14.10 -57.24
C ARG A 710 12.12 -12.60 -57.50
N GLN A 711 13.27 -11.99 -57.22
CA GLN A 711 14.69 -12.23 -57.55
C GLN A 711 15.10 -11.54 -58.87
N GLN A 712 16.20 -10.74 -58.83
CA GLN A 712 16.76 -9.87 -59.90
C GLN A 712 15.88 -8.64 -60.26
N ALA A 713 16.42 -7.46 -60.62
CA ALA A 713 17.80 -6.93 -60.55
C ALA A 713 17.79 -5.37 -60.55
N GLU A 714 18.92 -4.74 -60.18
CA GLU A 714 19.30 -3.31 -60.44
C GLU A 714 18.38 -2.17 -59.89
N GLY A 715 18.86 -0.97 -59.57
CA GLY A 715 20.23 -0.44 -59.46
C GLY A 715 20.24 1.05 -59.06
N ALA A 716 21.30 1.50 -58.34
CA ALA A 716 21.76 2.90 -58.09
C ALA A 716 20.77 4.06 -57.75
N GLY A 717 21.06 4.86 -56.71
CA GLY A 717 20.35 6.14 -56.45
C GLY A 717 20.75 6.92 -55.19
N ASN A 718 21.72 7.84 -55.30
CA ASN A 718 22.17 8.77 -54.24
C ASN A 718 21.04 9.68 -53.71
N LYS A 719 20.84 9.85 -52.39
CA LYS A 719 21.44 10.80 -51.42
C LYS A 719 20.93 12.28 -51.45
N VAL A 720 20.44 12.74 -50.28
CA VAL A 720 20.70 13.99 -49.48
C VAL A 720 21.19 15.25 -50.26
N PRO A 721 20.76 16.53 -49.96
CA PRO A 721 20.71 17.06 -48.58
C PRO A 721 19.82 18.28 -48.14
N MET A 722 19.69 18.40 -46.80
CA MET A 722 19.72 19.57 -45.88
C MET A 722 19.16 21.00 -46.21
N ARG A 723 18.24 21.46 -45.31
CA ARG A 723 18.26 22.74 -44.51
C ARG A 723 18.24 24.13 -45.26
N PRO A 724 18.23 25.31 -44.58
CA PRO A 724 17.18 25.80 -43.65
C PRO A 724 16.83 27.34 -43.75
N SER A 725 15.67 27.76 -43.24
CA SER A 725 15.39 29.14 -42.75
C SER A 725 14.11 29.14 -41.88
N LYS A 726 14.05 29.72 -40.66
CA LYS A 726 14.14 31.15 -40.25
C LYS A 726 13.01 32.05 -40.81
N GLY A 727 12.08 32.42 -39.91
CA GLY A 727 11.01 33.41 -40.05
C GLY A 727 10.35 33.62 -38.68
N VAL A 728 9.83 34.81 -38.38
CA VAL A 728 9.35 35.21 -37.02
C VAL A 728 7.88 35.78 -37.10
N PRO A 729 7.25 36.46 -36.12
CA PRO A 729 6.01 35.93 -35.51
C PRO A 729 4.77 36.86 -35.65
N CYS A 730 3.83 36.71 -34.70
CA CYS A 730 2.73 37.60 -34.27
C CYS A 730 1.30 37.35 -34.78
N SER A 731 0.51 36.71 -33.88
CA SER A 731 -0.79 37.16 -33.36
C SER A 731 -1.86 37.77 -34.29
N THR A 732 -3.01 37.10 -34.34
CA THR A 732 -4.22 37.56 -33.62
C THR A 732 -4.83 36.39 -32.86
#